data_AF-A0A838K4E5-F1
#
_entry.id   AF-A0A838K4E5-F1
#
_cell.length_a   1.000
_cell.length_b   1.000
_cell.length_c   1.000
_cell.angle_alpha   90.00
_cell.angle_beta   90.00
_cell.angle_gamma   90.00
#
_symmetry.space_group_name_H-M   'P 1'
#
loop_
_entity.id
_entity.type
_entity.pdbx_description
1 polymer ?
#
loop_
_entity_poly.entity_id
_entity_poly.type
_entity_poly.pdbx_seq_one_letter_code
_entity_poly.pdbx_strand_id
1 'polypeptide(L)'
;MADRGEPQEPCAAYVDSFRHGLPPYGGFAIGLERWTARLVSVDNIRAATLFPRDLHRSRRDPPLGRPALDTIERAHDVDPLTRPPDAVLDVRRGRYRRDPQRRRPGAGRQAGDPAGRAADRVANPHGGATAVRHCGLGPRRRCAQGRSGPRAGHRTLPAGRLAPADRQPGPDHVDRAPVLEGDRPAGQGPAAPAVLQERVDGRRAADRRRRRRALGPRASRDRGPARQAQGAARQLTGPSGAGWSLGSQAMDVTAMTSAAATPWWAAPSALSRGEHRVDASVSLPGSKSLTNRILVLSALASEPSTVRRPLRARDTDLMAGALRSLGVSITPDEATPAWRVVPAPLRGPAEVDCGLAGTVMRFVPPVAALADGPVRFDGDTRARERPMDQTVSALRSLGVNVDAGAGAGADSLTLPFTVHGNGAIRGGVVDLDASASSQFVSALLLVGARFDDGVDVRHHGKPMPSLPHVEMTVAELRRRGVEVDDAELNRWAVRPGEIAPLDVDVEPDLSNAAPFVAAALVTGGRVRVQGWPESTDQAGDELRHILAAMGAEVVRDGPDLVVSGTDTIAGVSLDLHDVGELTPVVAALCALAGGTSALTGIAHLRGHETDRLAAVAAEINALGGAVTELDDGLRIEPRALHPGRWHTYADHRMAHAGAVLGLAVAGIEIEDVETTAKTFPGFDSAWRRLLQ
;
A
#
# COMPACT_ATOMS: atom_id res chain seq x y z
N MET A 1 -38.07 -5.01 -4.98
CA MET A 1 -39.31 -4.24 -5.24
C MET A 1 -40.49 -5.18 -5.42
N ALA A 2 -40.46 -6.08 -6.42
CA ALA A 2 -41.46 -7.14 -6.61
C ALA A 2 -41.83 -7.87 -5.30
N ASP A 3 -40.82 -8.37 -4.59
CA ASP A 3 -40.95 -9.16 -3.35
C ASP A 3 -41.44 -8.35 -2.14
N ARG A 4 -41.63 -7.04 -2.30
CA ARG A 4 -42.19 -6.11 -1.30
C ARG A 4 -43.54 -5.53 -1.72
N GLY A 5 -44.09 -5.95 -2.86
CA GLY A 5 -45.33 -5.39 -3.42
C GLY A 5 -45.22 -3.97 -3.98
N GLU A 6 -43.99 -3.45 -4.20
CA GLU A 6 -43.79 -2.10 -4.71
C GLU A 6 -44.04 -2.02 -6.23
N PRO A 7 -44.76 -0.99 -6.75
CA PRO A 7 -45.01 -0.83 -8.18
C PRO A 7 -43.72 -0.54 -8.95
N GLN A 8 -43.52 -1.26 -10.05
CA GLN A 8 -42.26 -1.28 -10.81
C GLN A 8 -42.24 -0.29 -11.98
N GLU A 9 -43.40 0.12 -12.49
CA GLU A 9 -43.54 1.01 -13.66
C GLU A 9 -42.73 2.32 -13.57
N PRO A 10 -42.65 3.02 -12.40
CA PRO A 10 -41.84 4.24 -12.28
C PRO A 10 -40.34 4.03 -12.46
N CYS A 11 -39.87 2.78 -12.47
CA CYS A 11 -38.46 2.42 -12.58
C CYS A 11 -38.13 1.64 -13.85
N ALA A 12 -39.13 1.05 -14.53
CA ALA A 12 -38.95 0.23 -15.73
C ALA A 12 -38.20 0.98 -16.85
N ALA A 13 -38.52 2.25 -17.09
CA ALA A 13 -37.88 3.07 -18.13
C ALA A 13 -36.36 3.25 -17.92
N TYR A 14 -35.89 3.36 -16.68
CA TYR A 14 -34.45 3.47 -16.39
C TYR A 14 -33.70 2.14 -16.60
N VAL A 15 -34.37 1.01 -16.38
CA VAL A 15 -33.80 -0.31 -16.69
C VAL A 15 -33.75 -0.54 -18.20
N ASP A 16 -34.78 -0.11 -18.93
CA ASP A 16 -34.89 -0.30 -20.38
C ASP A 16 -33.82 0.50 -21.16
N SER A 17 -33.41 1.69 -20.68
CA SER A 17 -32.30 2.46 -21.27
C SER A 17 -30.98 1.68 -21.36
N PHE A 18 -30.70 0.76 -20.44
CA PHE A 18 -29.49 -0.07 -20.50
C PHE A 18 -29.52 -1.10 -21.64
N ARG A 19 -30.70 -1.56 -22.07
CA ARG A 19 -30.83 -2.44 -23.26
C ARG A 19 -30.42 -1.74 -24.55
N HIS A 20 -30.43 -0.41 -24.56
CA HIS A 20 -30.06 0.43 -25.69
C HIS A 20 -28.64 1.03 -25.56
N GLY A 21 -27.81 0.51 -24.65
CA GLY A 21 -26.39 0.83 -24.57
C GLY A 21 -26.04 2.17 -23.92
N LEU A 22 -26.98 2.80 -23.20
CA LEU A 22 -26.66 3.98 -22.39
C LEU A 22 -25.73 3.60 -21.23
N PRO A 23 -24.54 4.25 -21.09
CA PRO A 23 -23.62 3.97 -20.00
C PRO A 23 -24.18 4.50 -18.67
N PRO A 24 -23.89 3.86 -17.52
CA PRO A 24 -24.46 4.22 -16.21
C PRO A 24 -24.19 5.65 -15.75
N TYR A 25 -23.16 6.31 -16.31
CA TYR A 25 -22.77 7.68 -15.98
C TYR A 25 -23.17 8.72 -17.07
N GLY A 26 -24.04 8.34 -18.00
CA GLY A 26 -24.40 9.10 -19.21
C GLY A 26 -25.25 10.37 -19.01
N GLY A 27 -24.90 11.25 -18.08
CA GLY A 27 -25.39 12.64 -17.95
C GLY A 27 -26.86 12.86 -17.55
N PHE A 28 -27.74 11.88 -17.77
CA PHE A 28 -29.18 11.94 -17.51
C PHE A 28 -29.64 10.96 -16.41
N ALA A 29 -28.72 10.42 -15.61
CA ALA A 29 -28.93 9.29 -14.68
C ALA A 29 -29.85 9.55 -13.46
N ILE A 30 -30.58 10.68 -13.41
CA ILE A 30 -31.34 11.26 -12.28
C ILE A 30 -32.41 10.33 -11.64
N GLY A 31 -32.69 9.17 -12.25
CA GLY A 31 -33.54 8.12 -11.68
C GLY A 31 -32.82 6.98 -10.96
N LEU A 32 -31.53 6.73 -11.23
CA LEU A 32 -30.85 5.52 -10.78
C LEU A 32 -30.58 5.57 -9.27
N GLU A 33 -30.15 6.72 -8.73
CA GLU A 33 -29.94 6.88 -7.30
C GLU A 33 -31.27 6.88 -6.53
N ARG A 34 -32.38 7.32 -7.14
CA ARG A 34 -33.73 7.18 -6.56
C ARG A 34 -34.18 5.71 -6.50
N TRP A 35 -33.82 4.91 -7.50
CA TRP A 35 -34.11 3.48 -7.53
C TRP A 35 -33.25 2.73 -6.51
N THR A 36 -31.94 2.99 -6.48
CA THR A 36 -31.02 2.45 -5.47
C THR A 36 -31.45 2.84 -4.05
N ALA A 37 -31.84 4.10 -3.81
CA ALA A 37 -32.33 4.56 -2.51
C ALA A 37 -33.54 3.77 -2.01
N ARG A 38 -34.50 3.46 -2.90
CA ARG A 38 -35.66 2.59 -2.57
C ARG A 38 -35.26 1.13 -2.38
N LEU A 39 -34.33 0.62 -3.18
CA LEU A 39 -33.80 -0.75 -3.03
C LEU A 39 -33.10 -0.95 -1.68
N VAL A 40 -32.31 0.03 -1.21
CA VAL A 40 -31.55 -0.09 0.05
C VAL A 40 -32.22 0.61 1.24
N SER A 41 -33.44 1.12 1.07
CA SER A 41 -34.27 1.79 2.08
C SER A 41 -33.58 2.96 2.79
N VAL A 42 -33.04 3.91 2.02
CA VAL A 42 -32.48 5.18 2.53
C VAL A 42 -33.29 6.38 2.02
N ASP A 43 -33.73 7.25 2.93
CA ASP A 43 -34.60 8.40 2.59
C ASP A 43 -33.86 9.53 1.85
N ASN A 44 -32.53 9.61 2.00
CA ASN A 44 -31.71 10.60 1.33
C ASN A 44 -31.05 10.01 0.08
N ILE A 45 -31.49 10.47 -1.10
CA ILE A 45 -30.93 10.10 -2.40
C ILE A 45 -29.39 10.20 -2.46
N ARG A 46 -28.77 11.16 -1.78
CA ARG A 46 -27.30 11.34 -1.79
C ARG A 46 -26.56 10.17 -1.13
N ALA A 47 -27.19 9.50 -0.17
CA ALA A 47 -26.63 8.28 0.42
C ALA A 47 -26.60 7.11 -0.59
N ALA A 48 -27.51 7.11 -1.58
CA ALA A 48 -27.52 6.15 -2.69
C ALA A 48 -26.64 6.57 -3.88
N THR A 49 -26.26 7.85 -3.99
CA THR A 49 -25.20 8.31 -4.90
C THR A 49 -23.81 7.85 -4.42
N LEU A 50 -23.61 7.74 -3.10
CA LEU A 50 -22.35 7.33 -2.45
C LEU A 50 -22.26 5.80 -2.22
N PHE A 51 -22.73 5.00 -3.18
CA PHE A 51 -22.94 3.55 -2.99
C PHE A 51 -22.01 2.66 -3.85
N PRO A 52 -20.71 2.53 -3.50
CA PRO A 52 -19.86 1.49 -4.05
C PRO A 52 -20.06 0.15 -3.33
N ARG A 53 -20.40 -0.88 -4.10
CA ARG A 53 -20.07 -2.31 -3.90
C ARG A 53 -20.51 -3.05 -2.61
N ASP A 54 -21.02 -2.41 -1.55
CA ASP A 54 -21.52 -3.10 -0.34
C ASP A 54 -22.97 -2.72 0.06
N LEU A 55 -23.83 -3.73 0.22
CA LEU A 55 -25.24 -3.62 0.66
C LEU A 55 -25.41 -3.52 2.18
N HIS A 56 -24.37 -3.76 2.97
CA HIS A 56 -24.45 -3.84 4.43
C HIS A 56 -24.09 -2.54 5.15
N ARG A 57 -23.35 -1.64 4.50
CA ARG A 57 -22.89 -0.33 5.02
C ARG A 57 -23.97 0.54 5.69
N SER A 58 -25.24 0.44 5.29
CA SER A 58 -26.37 1.19 5.88
C SER A 58 -27.13 0.46 6.98
N ARG A 59 -26.84 -0.82 7.27
CA ARG A 59 -27.59 -1.64 8.22
C ARG A 59 -26.92 -1.71 9.60
N ARG A 60 -27.13 -0.69 10.43
CA ARG A 60 -27.08 -0.85 11.89
C ARG A 60 -27.99 0.10 12.67
N ASP A 61 -28.55 -0.50 13.72
CA ASP A 61 -29.25 0.04 14.88
C ASP A 61 -30.55 0.84 14.69
N PRO A 62 -31.56 0.64 15.56
CA PRO A 62 -32.83 1.37 15.50
C PRO A 62 -32.65 2.83 15.89
N PRO A 63 -33.52 3.74 15.41
CA PRO A 63 -33.37 5.17 15.66
C PRO A 63 -33.46 5.50 17.15
N LEU A 64 -32.43 6.20 17.66
CA LEU A 64 -32.47 6.85 18.97
C LEU A 64 -33.69 7.77 19.03
N GLY A 65 -34.57 7.54 20.01
CA GLY A 65 -35.89 8.14 20.06
C GLY A 65 -35.86 9.66 20.08
N ARG A 66 -36.49 10.29 19.08
CA ARG A 66 -36.83 11.71 19.10
C ARG A 66 -38.18 11.91 19.80
N PRO A 67 -38.36 12.97 20.61
CA PRO A 67 -39.68 13.30 21.15
C PRO A 67 -40.64 13.67 20.01
N ALA A 68 -41.92 13.36 20.20
CA ALA A 68 -42.95 13.58 19.18
C ALA A 68 -43.20 15.07 18.90
N LEU A 69 -43.39 15.39 17.62
CA LEU A 69 -44.07 16.61 17.17
C LEU A 69 -45.48 16.21 16.71
N ASP A 70 -46.40 16.13 17.67
CA ASP A 70 -47.83 15.94 17.40
C ASP A 70 -48.50 17.25 16.94
N THR A 71 -49.58 17.11 16.18
CA THR A 71 -50.38 18.17 15.52
C THR A 71 -49.59 18.95 14.44
N ILE A 72 -50.13 19.14 13.24
CA ILE A 72 -51.53 19.42 12.86
C ILE A 72 -52.07 18.39 11.85
N GLU A 73 -53.36 18.07 11.95
CA GLU A 73 -54.09 17.17 11.05
C GLU A 73 -55.17 17.94 10.27
N ARG A 74 -55.47 17.51 9.03
CA ARG A 74 -56.62 17.86 8.16
C ARG A 74 -56.73 19.28 7.58
N ALA A 75 -56.63 19.33 6.25
CA ALA A 75 -57.73 19.77 5.39
C ALA A 75 -57.64 19.01 4.04
N HIS A 76 -58.77 18.85 3.34
CA HIS A 76 -58.88 18.07 2.09
C HIS A 76 -59.18 18.98 0.87
N ASP A 77 -58.90 18.42 -0.31
CA ASP A 77 -59.49 18.68 -1.65
C ASP A 77 -59.56 20.13 -2.22
N VAL A 78 -58.74 20.40 -3.25
CA VAL A 78 -59.09 21.26 -4.41
C VAL A 78 -58.45 20.72 -5.70
N ASP A 79 -59.17 20.80 -6.82
CA ASP A 79 -58.84 20.32 -8.18
C ASP A 79 -57.85 21.27 -8.94
N PRO A 80 -56.76 20.79 -9.57
CA PRO A 80 -55.69 21.64 -10.12
C PRO A 80 -55.89 22.15 -11.57
N LEU A 81 -56.94 22.93 -11.88
CA LEU A 81 -57.11 23.56 -13.21
C LEU A 81 -57.58 25.03 -13.23
N THR A 82 -56.70 25.98 -12.83
CA THR A 82 -56.71 27.35 -13.39
C THR A 82 -55.32 28.01 -13.39
N ARG A 83 -54.95 28.61 -14.53
CA ARG A 83 -53.89 29.62 -14.73
C ARG A 83 -54.61 30.95 -15.08
N PRO A 84 -54.02 32.16 -14.85
CA PRO A 84 -53.04 32.73 -15.79
C PRO A 84 -51.92 33.55 -15.05
N PRO A 85 -51.27 34.62 -15.56
CA PRO A 85 -49.80 34.64 -15.62
C PRO A 85 -49.12 35.88 -14.96
N ASP A 86 -47.78 35.89 -14.91
CA ASP A 86 -46.91 36.93 -15.51
C ASP A 86 -45.45 36.89 -14.96
N ALA A 87 -44.59 37.80 -15.44
CA ALA A 87 -43.25 38.14 -14.93
C ALA A 87 -42.09 37.11 -15.11
N VAL A 88 -41.77 36.84 -16.39
CA VAL A 88 -40.44 37.10 -17.01
C VAL A 88 -39.17 37.08 -16.11
N LEU A 89 -38.17 36.28 -16.52
CA LEU A 89 -36.77 36.41 -16.05
C LEU A 89 -36.11 37.71 -16.54
N ASP A 90 -35.34 38.38 -15.69
CA ASP A 90 -34.14 39.13 -16.11
C ASP A 90 -32.93 38.72 -15.27
N VAL A 91 -31.75 38.71 -15.89
CA VAL A 91 -30.49 38.15 -15.35
C VAL A 91 -29.36 39.14 -15.58
N ARG A 92 -29.14 40.06 -14.62
CA ARG A 92 -28.08 41.09 -14.72
C ARG A 92 -27.24 41.28 -13.45
N ARG A 93 -26.07 40.61 -13.46
CA ARG A 93 -24.75 41.08 -12.99
C ARG A 93 -24.73 42.12 -11.84
N GLY A 94 -24.50 41.67 -10.60
CA GLY A 94 -24.17 42.52 -9.45
C GLY A 94 -22.86 42.11 -8.78
N ARG A 95 -21.85 43.01 -8.72
CA ARG A 95 -20.53 42.74 -8.12
C ARG A 95 -20.60 42.72 -6.59
N TYR A 96 -19.89 41.78 -5.96
CA TYR A 96 -19.57 41.87 -4.52
C TYR A 96 -18.70 43.12 -4.24
N ARG A 97 -19.08 43.87 -3.20
CA ARG A 97 -18.19 44.79 -2.46
C ARG A 97 -18.38 44.52 -0.97
N ARG A 98 -17.28 44.42 -0.21
CA ARG A 98 -17.30 44.53 1.25
C ARG A 98 -17.43 45.99 1.65
N ASP A 99 -18.14 46.26 2.74
CA ASP A 99 -17.61 47.09 3.83
C ASP A 99 -18.33 46.73 5.16
N PRO A 100 -17.72 46.92 6.35
CA PRO A 100 -18.29 46.49 7.64
C PRO A 100 -18.83 47.66 8.48
N GLN A 101 -18.94 47.44 9.81
CA GLN A 101 -19.27 48.39 10.90
C GLN A 101 -20.76 48.64 11.24
N ARG A 102 -21.21 48.08 12.38
CA ARG A 102 -21.57 48.80 13.63
C ARG A 102 -22.09 47.77 14.65
N ARG A 103 -21.37 47.52 15.75
CA ARG A 103 -21.39 48.22 17.07
C ARG A 103 -22.69 47.98 17.89
N ARG A 104 -22.50 47.47 19.12
CA ARG A 104 -23.51 47.22 20.17
C ARG A 104 -24.17 48.54 20.64
N PRO A 105 -25.35 48.48 21.29
CA PRO A 105 -25.42 48.29 22.76
C PRO A 105 -26.25 47.05 23.17
N GLY A 106 -26.36 46.65 24.44
CA GLY A 106 -25.60 47.09 25.63
C GLY A 106 -26.41 47.08 26.95
N ALA A 107 -26.03 46.20 27.87
CA ALA A 107 -26.46 46.11 29.28
C ALA A 107 -27.92 45.68 29.60
N GLY A 108 -28.09 45.01 30.75
CA GLY A 108 -29.37 44.51 31.27
C GLY A 108 -29.19 43.33 32.23
N ARG A 109 -28.98 43.59 33.53
CA ARG A 109 -28.96 42.55 34.60
C ARG A 109 -30.30 42.59 35.35
N GLN A 110 -30.87 41.43 35.71
CA GLN A 110 -31.00 40.94 37.10
C GLN A 110 -31.86 39.66 37.16
N ALA A 111 -31.92 39.02 38.33
CA ALA A 111 -32.60 37.75 38.58
C ALA A 111 -33.95 37.93 39.28
N GLY A 112 -34.81 36.90 39.25
CA GLY A 112 -36.09 36.89 39.96
C GLY A 112 -36.94 35.64 39.71
N ASP A 113 -36.67 34.57 40.46
CA ASP A 113 -37.64 33.51 40.79
C ASP A 113 -38.35 33.93 42.10
N PRO A 114 -39.66 33.65 42.34
CA PRO A 114 -39.98 32.40 43.02
C PRO A 114 -41.38 31.76 42.79
N ALA A 115 -41.40 30.42 42.90
CA ALA A 115 -42.42 29.57 43.58
C ALA A 115 -43.85 29.38 42.98
N GLY A 116 -44.36 28.12 43.03
CA GLY A 116 -45.64 27.79 42.38
C GLY A 116 -46.48 26.54 42.78
N ARG A 117 -46.13 25.71 43.80
CA ARG A 117 -46.94 24.55 44.33
C ARG A 117 -47.09 23.33 43.37
N ALA A 118 -46.82 22.07 43.77
CA ALA A 118 -47.56 21.12 44.65
C ALA A 118 -48.81 20.49 43.97
N ALA A 119 -49.15 19.19 44.08
CA ALA A 119 -48.54 18.02 44.75
C ALA A 119 -49.09 16.68 44.17
N ASP A 120 -48.92 15.58 44.94
CA ASP A 120 -49.50 14.22 44.80
C ASP A 120 -49.00 13.29 43.66
N ARG A 121 -49.16 11.96 43.74
CA ARG A 121 -48.83 10.93 44.77
C ARG A 121 -49.47 9.58 44.38
N VAL A 122 -48.63 8.52 44.37
CA VAL A 122 -48.93 7.16 44.91
C VAL A 122 -49.79 6.15 44.11
N ALA A 123 -49.30 4.89 44.15
CA ALA A 123 -49.97 3.58 44.02
C ALA A 123 -50.44 3.01 42.65
N ASN A 124 -49.57 2.14 42.12
CA ASN A 124 -49.84 0.78 41.61
C ASN A 124 -50.93 0.03 42.43
N PRO A 125 -51.75 -0.90 41.86
CA PRO A 125 -51.49 -2.33 42.19
C PRO A 125 -51.96 -3.43 41.17
N HIS A 126 -51.39 -4.63 41.34
CA HIS A 126 -51.88 -5.98 40.94
C HIS A 126 -51.94 -6.36 39.42
N GLY A 127 -51.87 -7.64 39.02
CA GLY A 127 -51.55 -8.88 39.75
C GLY A 127 -52.03 -10.19 39.06
N GLY A 128 -51.31 -11.32 39.24
CA GLY A 128 -51.64 -12.67 38.71
C GLY A 128 -50.95 -13.00 37.37
N ALA A 129 -50.24 -14.11 37.10
CA ALA A 129 -50.00 -15.43 37.70
C ALA A 129 -50.89 -16.62 37.26
N THR A 130 -50.31 -17.60 36.54
CA THR A 130 -50.64 -19.06 36.57
C THR A 130 -49.60 -19.88 35.77
N ALA A 131 -49.49 -21.20 36.02
CA ALA A 131 -48.59 -22.12 35.30
C ALA A 131 -49.03 -23.60 35.39
N VAL A 132 -48.91 -24.36 34.28
CA VAL A 132 -49.19 -25.81 34.11
C VAL A 132 -48.26 -26.31 32.97
N ARG A 133 -47.30 -27.25 33.15
CA ARG A 133 -47.36 -28.75 33.08
C ARG A 133 -47.94 -29.30 31.74
N HIS A 134 -47.54 -30.44 31.16
CA HIS A 134 -46.56 -31.52 31.50
C HIS A 134 -46.26 -32.41 30.26
N CYS A 135 -45.17 -33.21 30.31
CA CYS A 135 -44.87 -34.44 29.52
C CYS A 135 -44.77 -34.34 27.97
N GLY A 136 -44.06 -35.21 27.23
CA GLY A 136 -43.03 -36.20 27.59
C GLY A 136 -43.35 -37.67 27.23
N LEU A 137 -42.54 -38.31 26.35
CA LEU A 137 -42.18 -39.76 26.25
C LEU A 137 -41.45 -40.09 24.92
N GLY A 138 -40.68 -41.19 24.86
CA GLY A 138 -40.07 -41.77 23.63
C GLY A 138 -40.75 -43.11 23.24
N PRO A 139 -40.05 -44.22 22.91
CA PRO A 139 -38.59 -44.40 22.68
C PRO A 139 -38.19 -45.51 21.63
N ARG A 140 -36.87 -45.83 21.51
CA ARG A 140 -36.26 -47.09 20.95
C ARG A 140 -36.35 -47.26 19.40
N ARG A 141 -35.57 -48.12 18.70
CA ARG A 141 -34.70 -49.29 19.06
C ARG A 141 -33.56 -49.56 18.03
N ARG A 142 -32.52 -50.27 18.51
CA ARG A 142 -31.26 -50.78 17.89
C ARG A 142 -31.37 -51.61 16.59
N CYS A 143 -30.26 -51.67 15.82
CA CYS A 143 -29.58 -52.94 15.45
C CYS A 143 -28.10 -52.75 15.02
N ALA A 144 -27.34 -53.82 14.71
CA ALA A 144 -25.88 -53.88 14.91
C ALA A 144 -25.08 -54.89 14.04
N GLN A 145 -23.76 -54.99 14.30
CA GLN A 145 -22.73 -55.95 13.81
C GLN A 145 -22.01 -55.59 12.48
N GLY A 146 -20.70 -55.84 12.28
CA GLY A 146 -19.65 -56.18 13.26
C GLY A 146 -18.34 -56.79 12.68
N ARG A 147 -17.24 -56.74 13.48
CA ARG A 147 -15.90 -57.39 13.30
C ARG A 147 -14.99 -56.76 12.21
N SER A 148 -13.64 -56.83 12.29
CA SER A 148 -12.71 -57.51 13.21
C SER A 148 -11.43 -56.70 13.51
N GLY A 149 -10.88 -56.84 14.73
CA GLY A 149 -9.46 -56.49 15.05
C GLY A 149 -8.52 -57.69 14.82
N PRO A 150 -7.34 -57.82 15.49
CA PRO A 150 -6.80 -57.07 16.65
C PRO A 150 -5.50 -56.31 16.27
N ARG A 151 -4.44 -55.96 17.05
CA ARG A 151 -3.93 -56.00 18.47
C ARG A 151 -2.71 -55.01 18.47
N ALA A 152 -2.07 -54.49 19.53
CA ALA A 152 -2.27 -54.41 20.99
C ALA A 152 -1.37 -53.27 21.56
N GLY A 153 -1.59 -52.80 22.80
CA GLY A 153 -0.60 -51.97 23.52
C GLY A 153 -1.22 -51.08 24.61
N HIS A 154 -0.91 -51.30 25.90
CA HIS A 154 -1.47 -50.56 27.04
C HIS A 154 -0.43 -49.69 27.76
N ARG A 155 -0.84 -48.51 28.23
CA ARG A 155 -1.01 -48.22 29.67
C ARG A 155 -1.67 -46.86 29.94
N THR A 156 -2.37 -46.77 31.07
CA THR A 156 -3.07 -45.57 31.58
C THR A 156 -2.65 -45.27 33.03
N LEU A 157 -2.83 -44.04 33.48
CA LEU A 157 -2.58 -43.57 34.85
C LEU A 157 -3.89 -43.10 35.52
N PRO A 158 -4.07 -43.29 36.85
CA PRO A 158 -5.24 -42.81 37.60
C PRO A 158 -4.97 -41.53 38.45
N ALA A 159 -6.05 -40.93 38.96
CA ALA A 159 -6.09 -39.74 39.85
C ALA A 159 -6.16 -40.14 41.35
N GLY A 160 -6.11 -39.25 42.37
CA GLY A 160 -5.93 -37.78 42.45
C GLY A 160 -6.55 -37.17 43.74
N ARG A 161 -6.69 -35.82 43.78
CA ARG A 161 -7.42 -34.97 44.78
C ARG A 161 -6.97 -34.93 46.26
N LEU A 162 -6.67 -33.73 46.78
CA LEU A 162 -7.39 -33.01 47.88
C LEU A 162 -6.72 -31.64 48.21
N ALA A 163 -7.34 -30.78 49.04
CA ALA A 163 -6.94 -29.39 49.41
C ALA A 163 -7.71 -28.96 50.70
N PRO A 164 -7.67 -27.69 51.23
CA PRO A 164 -6.75 -26.52 51.10
C PRO A 164 -6.30 -25.94 52.49
N ALA A 165 -5.65 -24.73 52.55
CA ALA A 165 -6.01 -23.56 53.43
C ALA A 165 -4.86 -22.57 53.87
N ASP A 166 -5.04 -21.29 53.51
CA ASP A 166 -4.99 -20.04 54.34
C ASP A 166 -3.69 -19.37 54.94
N ARG A 167 -3.68 -18.02 54.86
CA ARG A 167 -2.99 -16.93 55.66
C ARG A 167 -1.60 -16.32 55.33
N GLN A 168 -1.59 -14.98 55.46
CA GLN A 168 -0.50 -13.96 55.59
C GLN A 168 -0.52 -13.40 57.06
N PRO A 169 0.22 -12.34 57.53
CA PRO A 169 1.06 -11.31 56.84
C PRO A 169 2.41 -10.95 57.54
N GLY A 170 3.12 -9.91 57.06
CA GLY A 170 4.13 -9.15 57.86
C GLY A 170 5.35 -8.59 57.07
N PRO A 171 5.70 -7.28 57.16
CA PRO A 171 6.86 -6.66 56.48
C PRO A 171 7.97 -6.13 57.43
N ASP A 172 9.13 -5.74 56.88
CA ASP A 172 10.03 -4.73 57.51
C ASP A 172 10.99 -4.04 56.51
N HIS A 173 11.88 -3.13 56.99
CA HIS A 173 12.30 -1.91 56.26
C HIS A 173 13.83 -1.57 56.30
N VAL A 174 14.30 -0.66 55.41
CA VAL A 174 15.61 0.09 55.38
C VAL A 174 16.94 -0.73 55.25
N ASP A 175 18.14 -0.20 54.93
CA ASP A 175 18.65 1.18 54.71
C ASP A 175 19.77 1.31 53.62
N ARG A 176 20.50 2.44 53.59
CA ARG A 176 21.41 2.99 52.56
C ARG A 176 22.89 2.52 52.58
N ALA A 177 23.65 2.99 51.57
CA ALA A 177 25.12 2.95 51.38
C ALA A 177 25.86 3.98 52.32
N PRO A 178 27.17 4.40 52.21
CA PRO A 178 28.08 4.48 51.01
C PRO A 178 29.64 4.38 51.25
N VAL A 179 30.42 4.82 50.23
CA VAL A 179 31.85 5.34 50.20
C VAL A 179 33.06 4.40 50.38
N LEU A 180 34.05 4.46 49.45
CA LEU A 180 35.45 4.93 49.67
C LEU A 180 36.32 4.96 48.39
N GLU A 181 37.44 5.71 48.43
CA GLU A 181 38.33 6.07 47.30
C GLU A 181 39.81 5.64 47.52
N GLY A 182 40.65 5.76 46.48
CA GLY A 182 42.13 5.62 46.52
C GLY A 182 42.66 4.33 45.83
N ASP A 183 43.80 4.32 45.12
CA ASP A 183 44.75 5.41 44.78
C ASP A 183 45.56 5.08 43.48
N ARG A 184 46.48 5.95 43.03
CA ARG A 184 47.28 5.85 41.76
C ARG A 184 48.71 5.25 42.01
N PRO A 185 49.72 5.24 41.09
CA PRO A 185 49.80 5.63 39.65
C PRO A 185 50.71 4.75 38.69
N ALA A 186 50.78 5.17 37.40
CA ALA A 186 51.91 5.09 36.43
C ALA A 186 52.28 3.77 35.69
N GLY A 187 52.62 3.85 34.38
CA GLY A 187 53.03 2.66 33.61
C GLY A 187 53.33 2.69 32.08
N GLN A 188 53.78 3.79 31.46
CA GLN A 188 54.37 3.82 30.08
C GLN A 188 53.48 3.38 28.88
N GLY A 189 54.07 3.34 27.67
CA GLY A 189 53.40 3.52 26.36
C GLY A 189 53.45 2.35 25.34
N PRO A 190 53.29 2.60 24.02
CA PRO A 190 52.37 1.79 23.20
C PRO A 190 52.98 0.94 22.07
N ALA A 191 52.23 -0.09 21.62
CA ALA A 191 52.43 -0.81 20.37
C ALA A 191 51.10 -1.42 19.84
N ALA A 192 51.05 -1.77 18.54
CA ALA A 192 49.86 -2.25 17.84
C ALA A 192 49.71 -3.80 17.82
N PRO A 193 48.49 -4.35 17.60
CA PRO A 193 48.28 -5.79 17.44
C PRO A 193 48.72 -6.28 16.05
N ALA A 194 49.25 -7.51 15.99
CA ALA A 194 49.70 -8.16 14.75
C ALA A 194 48.71 -9.22 14.24
N VAL A 195 48.72 -9.44 12.92
CA VAL A 195 47.95 -10.50 12.25
C VAL A 195 48.55 -11.87 12.53
N LEU A 196 47.69 -12.89 12.70
CA LEU A 196 48.11 -14.29 12.80
C LEU A 196 47.22 -15.15 11.91
N GLN A 197 47.82 -15.76 10.88
CA GLN A 197 47.18 -16.78 10.03
C GLN A 197 47.52 -18.16 10.57
N GLU A 198 46.52 -19.02 10.76
CA GLU A 198 46.76 -20.45 11.02
C GLU A 198 46.94 -21.26 9.73
N ARG A 199 47.56 -22.43 9.87
CA ARG A 199 48.11 -23.24 8.76
C ARG A 199 47.20 -24.40 8.38
N VAL A 200 47.32 -24.85 7.13
CA VAL A 200 46.81 -26.16 6.70
C VAL A 200 47.93 -26.96 6.02
N ASP A 201 48.51 -27.90 6.76
CA ASP A 201 49.13 -29.12 6.22
C ASP A 201 48.06 -30.24 6.26
N GLY A 202 47.92 -31.17 5.31
CA GLY A 202 48.63 -31.35 4.04
C GLY A 202 49.07 -32.81 3.81
N ARG A 203 48.65 -33.47 2.70
CA ARG A 203 49.27 -34.66 2.03
C ARG A 203 48.42 -35.09 0.81
N ARG A 204 48.98 -35.11 -0.42
CA ARG A 204 49.55 -36.27 -1.20
C ARG A 204 48.51 -37.23 -1.81
N ALA A 205 48.60 -37.73 -3.05
CA ALA A 205 49.48 -37.51 -4.24
C ALA A 205 48.74 -38.08 -5.50
N ALA A 206 49.22 -38.19 -6.76
CA ALA A 206 50.52 -38.01 -7.43
C ALA A 206 50.31 -37.59 -8.93
N ASP A 207 51.29 -37.03 -9.68
CA ASP A 207 52.20 -37.72 -10.65
C ASP A 207 51.48 -38.71 -11.61
N ARG A 208 51.49 -38.60 -12.96
CA ARG A 208 52.62 -38.33 -13.88
C ARG A 208 52.25 -37.74 -15.28
N ARG A 209 53.07 -36.78 -15.75
CA ARG A 209 53.85 -36.70 -17.05
C ARG A 209 53.13 -36.96 -18.42
N ARG A 210 53.47 -36.35 -19.58
CA ARG A 210 54.43 -35.28 -20.00
C ARG A 210 54.25 -34.91 -21.51
N ARG A 211 54.92 -33.80 -21.93
CA ARG A 211 55.45 -33.47 -23.31
C ARG A 211 54.50 -32.92 -24.41
N ARG A 212 54.58 -31.60 -24.58
CA ARG A 212 54.91 -30.84 -25.82
C ARG A 212 54.81 -31.55 -27.20
N ARG A 213 54.13 -30.90 -28.15
CA ARG A 213 54.77 -30.20 -29.30
C ARG A 213 53.84 -29.13 -29.87
N ALA A 214 54.38 -28.24 -30.70
CA ALA A 214 53.66 -27.18 -31.41
C ALA A 214 54.04 -27.21 -32.90
N LEU A 215 53.24 -26.61 -33.78
CA LEU A 215 53.61 -26.06 -35.10
C LEU A 215 52.42 -25.31 -35.74
N GLY A 216 52.69 -24.20 -36.43
CA GLY A 216 51.83 -23.63 -37.50
C GLY A 216 52.34 -24.10 -38.89
N PRO A 217 52.06 -23.41 -40.04
CA PRO A 217 51.82 -21.95 -40.14
C PRO A 217 50.84 -21.43 -41.25
N ARG A 218 50.58 -20.11 -41.20
CA ARG A 218 50.39 -19.10 -42.30
C ARG A 218 49.66 -19.42 -43.63
N ALA A 219 48.74 -18.50 -43.99
CA ALA A 219 48.51 -17.99 -45.36
C ALA A 219 48.22 -16.46 -45.29
N SER A 220 48.22 -15.72 -46.43
CA SER A 220 48.17 -14.23 -46.42
C SER A 220 47.86 -13.59 -47.80
N ARG A 221 47.49 -12.27 -47.79
CA ARG A 221 47.30 -11.32 -48.93
C ARG A 221 45.90 -11.33 -49.59
N ASP A 222 45.38 -10.24 -50.18
CA ASP A 222 45.90 -8.86 -50.35
C ASP A 222 44.83 -7.73 -50.35
N ARG A 223 45.29 -6.47 -50.50
CA ARG A 223 44.59 -5.15 -50.60
C ARG A 223 43.80 -5.00 -51.91
N GLY A 224 42.92 -4.02 -52.20
CA GLY A 224 42.43 -2.74 -51.59
C GLY A 224 41.46 -2.08 -52.63
N PRO A 225 41.21 -0.73 -52.71
CA PRO A 225 41.55 0.40 -51.83
C PRO A 225 40.40 1.43 -51.57
N ALA A 226 40.74 2.49 -50.82
CA ALA A 226 39.99 3.64 -50.30
C ALA A 226 39.00 4.46 -51.20
N ARG A 227 38.12 5.21 -50.51
CA ARG A 227 37.81 6.64 -50.80
C ARG A 227 37.60 7.44 -49.50
N GLN A 228 37.82 8.76 -49.57
CA GLN A 228 37.74 9.70 -48.44
C GLN A 228 36.52 10.63 -48.55
N ALA A 229 36.08 11.18 -47.41
CA ALA A 229 35.45 12.49 -47.32
C ALA A 229 35.96 13.18 -46.03
N GLN A 230 36.18 14.50 -46.07
CA GLN A 230 36.67 15.28 -44.94
C GLN A 230 35.63 16.32 -44.50
N GLY A 231 35.53 16.56 -43.20
CA GLY A 231 34.84 17.70 -42.59
C GLY A 231 35.73 18.27 -41.48
N ALA A 232 35.97 19.58 -41.48
CA ALA A 232 37.05 20.19 -40.69
C ALA A 232 36.55 20.95 -39.46
N ALA A 233 37.32 20.88 -38.37
CA ALA A 233 37.23 21.79 -37.23
C ALA A 233 38.44 22.73 -37.22
N ARG A 234 38.24 24.02 -36.96
CA ARG A 234 39.31 25.03 -36.91
C ARG A 234 39.92 25.15 -35.51
N GLN A 235 41.23 25.38 -35.46
CA GLN A 235 41.94 25.83 -34.25
C GLN A 235 41.94 27.36 -34.13
N LEU A 236 42.04 27.87 -32.90
CA LEU A 236 42.47 29.23 -32.54
C LEU A 236 43.43 29.13 -31.34
N THR A 237 44.34 30.10 -31.17
CA THR A 237 45.60 29.87 -30.42
C THR A 237 45.97 30.92 -29.38
N GLY A 238 46.10 30.49 -28.12
CA GLY A 238 46.96 31.09 -27.07
C GLY A 238 46.48 32.41 -26.41
N PRO A 239 47.29 32.99 -25.47
CA PRO A 239 48.56 32.47 -24.93
C PRO A 239 48.77 32.56 -23.38
N SER A 240 49.69 31.74 -22.87
CA SER A 240 50.65 31.97 -21.74
C SER A 240 50.23 32.53 -20.36
N GLY A 241 50.58 31.81 -19.28
CA GLY A 241 50.68 32.31 -17.89
C GLY A 241 51.38 31.29 -16.95
N ALA A 242 52.16 31.76 -15.97
CA ALA A 242 52.99 30.94 -15.05
C ALA A 242 52.16 30.15 -14.01
N GLY A 243 52.67 29.11 -13.32
CA GLY A 243 54.02 28.52 -13.36
C GLY A 243 54.68 28.37 -11.98
N TRP A 244 54.29 27.34 -11.20
CA TRP A 244 54.94 26.90 -9.95
C TRP A 244 54.99 25.36 -9.93
N SER A 245 55.94 24.75 -9.22
CA SER A 245 56.10 23.29 -9.16
C SER A 245 56.50 22.78 -7.77
N LEU A 246 56.04 21.56 -7.43
CA LEU A 246 56.66 20.48 -6.63
C LEU A 246 55.57 19.52 -6.13
N GLY A 247 55.93 18.25 -5.88
CA GLY A 247 55.04 17.26 -5.24
C GLY A 247 54.62 16.06 -6.12
N SER A 248 55.57 15.30 -6.64
CA SER A 248 55.26 14.06 -7.38
C SER A 248 54.92 12.90 -6.44
N GLN A 249 53.63 12.56 -6.32
CA GLN A 249 53.19 11.20 -6.02
C GLN A 249 52.13 10.78 -7.03
N ALA A 250 52.50 9.89 -7.94
CA ALA A 250 51.55 9.23 -8.83
C ALA A 250 50.82 8.14 -8.04
N MET A 251 49.68 8.49 -7.45
CA MET A 251 48.68 7.49 -7.03
C MET A 251 48.13 6.82 -8.28
N ASP A 252 48.11 5.49 -8.30
CA ASP A 252 47.73 4.69 -9.46
C ASP A 252 46.20 4.67 -9.63
N VAL A 253 45.66 5.62 -10.42
CA VAL A 253 44.22 5.74 -10.71
C VAL A 253 43.78 4.74 -11.79
N THR A 254 44.12 3.47 -11.59
CA THR A 254 43.70 2.34 -12.43
C THR A 254 42.71 1.41 -11.71
N ALA A 255 41.97 1.97 -10.74
CA ALA A 255 40.78 1.36 -10.16
C ALA A 255 39.51 1.72 -10.97
N MET A 256 39.50 1.39 -12.27
CA MET A 256 38.23 1.36 -13.02
C MET A 256 37.37 0.24 -12.42
N THR A 257 36.34 0.62 -11.65
CA THR A 257 35.36 -0.33 -11.13
C THR A 257 34.69 -1.02 -12.30
N SER A 258 35.01 -2.29 -12.53
CA SER A 258 34.28 -3.12 -13.48
C SER A 258 32.84 -3.23 -13.00
N ALA A 259 31.92 -2.49 -13.63
CA ALA A 259 30.50 -2.71 -13.42
C ALA A 259 30.23 -4.20 -13.69
N ALA A 260 29.76 -4.91 -12.67
CA ALA A 260 29.38 -6.31 -12.85
C ALA A 260 28.24 -6.35 -13.87
N ALA A 261 28.37 -7.19 -14.89
CA ALA A 261 27.33 -7.30 -15.90
C ALA A 261 26.02 -7.76 -15.23
N THR A 262 24.94 -7.01 -15.44
CA THR A 262 23.64 -7.27 -14.84
C THR A 262 23.23 -8.73 -15.07
N PRO A 263 22.88 -9.49 -14.01
CA PRO A 263 22.60 -10.91 -14.15
C PRO A 263 21.31 -11.14 -14.94
N TRP A 264 21.35 -12.08 -15.86
CA TRP A 264 20.19 -12.56 -16.61
C TRP A 264 19.67 -13.85 -15.99
N TRP A 265 18.41 -13.84 -15.57
CA TRP A 265 17.73 -14.97 -14.96
C TRP A 265 16.83 -15.65 -16.00
N ALA A 266 17.16 -16.88 -16.38
CA ALA A 266 16.32 -17.67 -17.28
C ALA A 266 14.97 -17.96 -16.62
N ALA A 267 13.90 -17.38 -17.16
CA ALA A 267 12.55 -17.55 -16.64
C ALA A 267 12.08 -19.01 -16.83
N PRO A 268 11.66 -19.70 -15.75
CA PRO A 268 11.17 -21.06 -15.85
C PRO A 268 9.90 -21.14 -16.71
N SER A 269 9.87 -22.09 -17.66
CA SER A 269 8.73 -22.32 -18.55
C SER A 269 8.01 -23.63 -18.25
N ALA A 270 6.68 -23.59 -18.18
CA ALA A 270 5.85 -24.78 -18.02
C ALA A 270 5.88 -25.68 -19.26
N LEU A 271 5.94 -25.09 -20.47
CA LEU A 271 5.99 -25.85 -21.73
C LEU A 271 7.25 -26.72 -21.82
N SER A 272 8.39 -26.21 -21.32
CA SER A 272 9.68 -26.92 -21.34
C SER A 272 9.71 -28.22 -20.50
N ARG A 273 8.64 -28.51 -19.74
CA ARG A 273 8.51 -29.69 -18.86
C ARG A 273 7.48 -30.73 -19.31
N GLY A 274 6.73 -30.49 -20.38
CA GLY A 274 5.79 -31.47 -20.94
C GLY A 274 4.50 -31.64 -20.13
N GLU A 275 3.68 -30.58 -20.11
CA GLU A 275 2.35 -30.53 -19.45
C GLU A 275 2.38 -30.73 -17.93
N HIS A 276 2.86 -29.72 -17.20
CA HIS A 276 2.58 -29.57 -15.78
C HIS A 276 1.77 -28.29 -15.55
N ARG A 277 0.44 -28.46 -15.46
CA ARG A 277 -0.45 -27.48 -14.82
C ARG A 277 0.03 -27.28 -13.39
N VAL A 278 0.15 -26.05 -12.90
CA VAL A 278 0.52 -25.80 -11.50
C VAL A 278 -0.56 -26.36 -10.57
N ASP A 279 -0.21 -26.98 -9.44
CA ASP A 279 -1.10 -27.11 -8.27
C ASP A 279 -0.28 -26.85 -7.01
N ALA A 280 -0.27 -25.60 -6.55
CA ALA A 280 0.68 -25.12 -5.56
C ALA A 280 0.01 -24.27 -4.48
N SER A 281 0.67 -24.18 -3.32
CA SER A 281 0.26 -23.31 -2.21
C SER A 281 1.38 -22.33 -1.89
N VAL A 282 1.06 -21.03 -1.85
CA VAL A 282 2.01 -19.94 -1.61
C VAL A 282 1.63 -19.14 -0.36
N SER A 283 2.57 -19.04 0.57
CA SER A 283 2.56 -18.02 1.62
C SER A 283 3.27 -16.77 1.09
N LEU A 284 2.62 -15.62 1.21
CA LEU A 284 3.17 -14.32 0.84
C LEU A 284 3.80 -13.63 2.06
N PRO A 285 4.81 -12.76 1.88
CA PRO A 285 5.26 -11.87 2.95
C PRO A 285 4.19 -10.80 3.26
N GLY A 286 4.34 -10.11 4.39
CA GLY A 286 3.45 -9.01 4.77
C GLY A 286 3.43 -7.87 3.75
N SER A 287 2.34 -7.11 3.72
CA SER A 287 2.12 -5.99 2.81
C SER A 287 3.10 -4.84 3.05
N LYS A 288 3.79 -4.38 2.00
CA LYS A 288 4.65 -3.19 2.09
C LYS A 288 3.86 -1.95 2.47
N SER A 289 2.69 -1.78 1.84
CA SER A 289 1.84 -0.59 1.98
C SER A 289 1.25 -0.46 3.38
N LEU A 290 0.91 -1.58 4.03
CA LEU A 290 0.53 -1.60 5.44
C LEU A 290 1.76 -1.46 6.35
N THR A 291 2.83 -2.25 6.15
CA THR A 291 4.03 -2.23 7.02
C THR A 291 4.56 -0.81 7.22
N ASN A 292 4.73 -0.02 6.14
CA ASN A 292 5.28 1.34 6.27
C ASN A 292 4.29 2.37 6.83
N ARG A 293 2.97 2.15 6.74
CA ARG A 293 1.96 2.97 7.44
C ARG A 293 1.93 2.67 8.93
N ILE A 294 1.88 1.37 9.25
CA ILE A 294 1.91 0.84 10.62
C ILE A 294 3.16 1.33 11.36
N LEU A 295 4.35 1.25 10.74
CA LEU A 295 5.60 1.75 11.34
C LEU A 295 5.53 3.25 11.69
N VAL A 296 5.00 4.09 10.80
CA VAL A 296 4.86 5.54 11.04
C VAL A 296 3.85 5.81 12.15
N LEU A 297 2.69 5.17 12.14
CA LEU A 297 1.67 5.35 13.18
C LEU A 297 2.14 4.84 14.54
N SER A 298 2.80 3.68 14.59
CA SER A 298 3.37 3.12 15.83
C SER A 298 4.58 3.89 16.34
N ALA A 299 5.28 4.67 15.49
CA ALA A 299 6.31 5.61 15.91
C ALA A 299 5.74 6.90 16.51
N LEU A 300 4.53 7.30 16.07
CA LEU A 300 3.80 8.49 16.51
C LEU A 300 2.73 8.19 17.59
N ALA A 301 2.63 6.95 18.06
CA ALA A 301 1.71 6.54 19.10
C ALA A 301 2.05 7.15 20.47
N SER A 302 1.11 7.12 21.42
CA SER A 302 1.41 7.46 22.83
C SER A 302 2.11 6.33 23.59
N GLU A 303 1.97 5.07 23.15
CA GLU A 303 2.53 3.88 23.81
C GLU A 303 3.15 2.88 22.81
N PRO A 304 3.98 1.91 23.28
CA PRO A 304 4.59 0.88 22.43
C PRO A 304 3.59 0.00 21.67
N SER A 305 4.00 -0.51 20.51
CA SER A 305 3.19 -1.38 19.64
C SER A 305 4.01 -2.57 19.10
N THR A 306 3.40 -3.75 18.97
CA THR A 306 4.03 -4.92 18.32
C THR A 306 3.50 -5.12 16.91
N VAL A 307 4.37 -4.94 15.92
CA VAL A 307 4.08 -5.22 14.51
C VAL A 307 4.49 -6.66 14.21
N ARG A 308 3.51 -7.55 14.03
CA ARG A 308 3.70 -8.99 13.78
C ARG A 308 3.66 -9.27 12.27
N ARG A 309 4.56 -10.13 11.79
CA ARG A 309 4.77 -10.46 10.36
C ARG A 309 4.98 -9.25 9.44
N PRO A 310 5.72 -8.18 9.84
CA PRO A 310 6.02 -7.07 8.94
C PRO A 310 6.81 -7.57 7.73
N LEU A 311 6.66 -6.89 6.59
CA LEU A 311 7.58 -7.10 5.48
C LEU A 311 9.00 -6.78 5.94
N ARG A 312 9.95 -7.70 5.67
CA ARG A 312 11.39 -7.51 5.88
C ARG A 312 12.08 -7.41 4.53
N ALA A 313 12.04 -6.22 3.94
CA ALA A 313 12.58 -5.92 2.61
C ALA A 313 13.23 -4.53 2.62
N ARG A 314 14.00 -4.19 1.58
CA ARG A 314 14.78 -2.93 1.55
C ARG A 314 13.92 -1.69 1.85
N ASP A 315 12.73 -1.56 1.24
CA ASP A 315 11.83 -0.43 1.44
C ASP A 315 11.29 -0.29 2.89
N THR A 316 11.27 -1.37 3.68
CA THR A 316 10.71 -1.38 5.04
C THR A 316 11.78 -1.38 6.12
N ASP A 317 12.93 -2.02 5.87
CA ASP A 317 14.14 -1.86 6.67
C ASP A 317 14.68 -0.42 6.59
N LEU A 318 14.57 0.26 5.42
CA LEU A 318 14.83 1.69 5.28
C LEU A 318 13.84 2.56 6.08
N MET A 319 12.54 2.25 6.06
CA MET A 319 11.54 2.96 6.88
C MET A 319 11.85 2.83 8.37
N ALA A 320 12.16 1.61 8.83
CA ALA A 320 12.57 1.38 10.21
C ALA A 320 13.92 2.05 10.54
N GLY A 321 14.85 2.16 9.57
CA GLY A 321 16.10 2.90 9.71
C GLY A 321 15.87 4.41 9.89
N ALA A 322 15.02 5.00 9.05
CA ALA A 322 14.66 6.42 9.12
C ALA A 322 13.98 6.80 10.43
N LEU A 323 13.02 5.98 10.90
CA LEU A 323 12.36 6.22 12.19
C LEU A 323 13.34 6.06 13.38
N ARG A 324 14.31 5.13 13.29
CA ARG A 324 15.39 5.02 14.28
C ARG A 324 16.31 6.23 14.30
N SER A 325 16.64 6.83 13.14
CA SER A 325 17.51 8.01 13.11
C SER A 325 16.86 9.26 13.72
N LEU A 326 15.52 9.32 13.75
CA LEU A 326 14.74 10.31 14.47
C LEU A 326 14.58 10.01 15.98
N GLY A 327 15.07 8.87 16.47
CA GLY A 327 15.08 8.49 17.90
C GLY A 327 14.09 7.39 18.31
N VAL A 328 13.26 6.86 17.40
CA VAL A 328 12.27 5.82 17.70
C VAL A 328 12.96 4.46 17.87
N SER A 329 12.70 3.74 18.97
CA SER A 329 13.27 2.40 19.13
C SER A 329 12.42 1.36 18.41
N ILE A 330 13.01 0.70 17.42
CA ILE A 330 12.40 -0.37 16.62
C ILE A 330 13.29 -1.61 16.70
N THR A 331 12.92 -2.56 17.55
CA THR A 331 13.72 -3.78 17.80
C THR A 331 13.04 -5.02 17.21
N PRO A 332 13.76 -5.93 16.54
CA PRO A 332 13.23 -7.26 16.23
C PRO A 332 12.95 -8.02 17.51
N ASP A 333 11.88 -8.80 17.51
CA ASP A 333 11.68 -9.88 18.48
C ASP A 333 12.57 -11.07 18.10
N GLU A 334 13.19 -11.74 19.07
CA GLU A 334 14.12 -12.85 18.80
C GLU A 334 13.41 -14.20 18.62
N ALA A 335 12.16 -14.33 19.11
CA ALA A 335 11.40 -15.58 19.09
C ALA A 335 10.37 -15.65 17.95
N THR A 336 9.97 -14.50 17.40
CA THR A 336 8.91 -14.36 16.40
C THR A 336 9.29 -13.35 15.31
N PRO A 337 8.75 -13.48 14.08
CA PRO A 337 8.95 -12.49 13.03
C PRO A 337 8.11 -11.23 13.33
N ALA A 338 8.57 -10.42 14.28
CA ALA A 338 7.89 -9.21 14.73
C ALA A 338 8.88 -8.06 15.00
N TRP A 339 8.37 -6.83 14.96
CA TRP A 339 9.05 -5.63 15.42
C TRP A 339 8.29 -5.02 16.60
N ARG A 340 8.99 -4.82 17.72
CA ARG A 340 8.48 -3.97 18.81
C ARG A 340 8.90 -2.54 18.52
N VAL A 341 7.92 -1.65 18.41
CA VAL A 341 8.09 -0.21 18.22
C VAL A 341 7.82 0.49 19.54
N VAL A 342 8.71 1.37 19.97
CA VAL A 342 8.57 2.21 21.16
C VAL A 342 8.69 3.67 20.73
N PRO A 343 7.61 4.47 20.80
CA PRO A 343 7.65 5.90 20.56
C PRO A 343 8.70 6.63 21.41
N ALA A 344 9.24 7.72 20.87
CA ALA A 344 10.13 8.64 21.57
C ALA A 344 9.94 10.06 21.01
N PRO A 345 10.28 11.13 21.75
CA PRO A 345 10.32 12.48 21.21
C PRO A 345 11.29 12.55 20.02
N LEU A 346 10.79 12.95 18.85
CA LEU A 346 11.56 12.98 17.61
C LEU A 346 12.65 14.07 17.65
N ARG A 347 13.87 13.77 17.21
CA ARG A 347 15.03 14.68 17.28
C ARG A 347 15.83 14.75 15.98
N GLY A 348 16.47 15.89 15.79
CA GLY A 348 17.68 16.05 14.97
C GLY A 348 18.90 16.46 15.82
N PRO A 349 20.07 16.70 15.21
CA PRO A 349 20.36 16.52 13.80
C PRO A 349 20.33 15.04 13.40
N ALA A 350 19.64 14.71 12.31
CA ALA A 350 19.50 13.34 11.82
C ALA A 350 19.69 13.25 10.29
N GLU A 351 20.06 12.07 9.80
CA GLU A 351 20.08 11.75 8.37
C GLU A 351 19.15 10.58 8.06
N VAL A 352 18.50 10.64 6.89
CA VAL A 352 17.58 9.62 6.37
C VAL A 352 18.05 9.21 4.97
N ASP A 353 18.54 7.97 4.85
CA ASP A 353 18.65 7.30 3.56
C ASP A 353 17.26 6.84 3.11
N CYS A 354 16.83 7.30 1.94
CA CYS A 354 15.58 6.88 1.31
C CYS A 354 15.75 5.67 0.38
N GLY A 355 16.98 5.27 0.04
CA GLY A 355 17.25 4.35 -1.07
C GLY A 355 16.49 4.77 -2.33
N LEU A 356 15.66 3.86 -2.86
CA LEU A 356 14.64 4.13 -3.89
C LEU A 356 13.21 3.88 -3.35
N ALA A 357 13.04 3.91 -2.04
CA ALA A 357 11.80 3.60 -1.33
C ALA A 357 10.86 4.80 -1.36
N GLY A 358 9.92 4.80 -2.32
CA GLY A 358 9.01 5.93 -2.55
C GLY A 358 8.22 6.36 -1.31
N THR A 359 7.83 5.41 -0.45
CA THR A 359 7.13 5.68 0.81
C THR A 359 8.03 6.30 1.88
N VAL A 360 9.32 5.98 1.94
CA VAL A 360 10.27 6.68 2.83
C VAL A 360 10.41 8.14 2.39
N MET A 361 10.64 8.35 1.09
CA MET A 361 10.76 9.69 0.49
C MET A 361 9.54 10.60 0.76
N ARG A 362 8.31 10.06 0.82
CA ARG A 362 7.09 10.86 0.99
C ARG A 362 6.54 10.89 2.42
N PHE A 363 6.58 9.78 3.16
CA PHE A 363 5.96 9.68 4.48
C PHE A 363 6.86 10.20 5.61
N VAL A 364 8.18 10.12 5.47
CA VAL A 364 9.09 10.53 6.56
C VAL A 364 9.33 12.05 6.63
N PRO A 365 9.35 12.85 5.54
CA PRO A 365 9.51 14.31 5.68
C PRO A 365 8.46 15.02 6.56
N PRO A 366 7.16 14.66 6.54
CA PRO A 366 6.18 15.17 7.50
C PRO A 366 6.41 14.69 8.95
N VAL A 367 6.98 13.49 9.14
CA VAL A 367 7.38 12.98 10.48
C VAL A 367 8.60 13.76 11.00
N ALA A 368 9.59 14.00 10.15
CA ALA A 368 10.79 14.77 10.45
C ALA A 368 10.49 16.25 10.74
N ALA A 369 9.43 16.81 10.17
CA ALA A 369 8.98 18.17 10.48
C ALA A 369 8.45 18.30 11.93
N LEU A 370 8.04 17.19 12.57
CA LEU A 370 7.71 17.12 14.01
C LEU A 370 8.93 16.90 14.91
N ALA A 371 10.14 16.71 14.35
CA ALA A 371 11.35 16.58 15.14
C ALA A 371 11.80 17.94 15.72
N ASP A 372 12.51 17.91 16.84
CA ASP A 372 13.29 19.04 17.33
C ASP A 372 14.70 18.98 16.70
N GLY A 373 14.91 19.74 15.62
CA GLY A 373 16.19 19.84 14.90
C GLY A 373 16.11 19.54 13.39
N PRO A 374 17.22 19.72 12.66
CA PRO A 374 17.28 19.50 11.23
C PRO A 374 17.39 18.01 10.86
N VAL A 375 16.70 17.60 9.79
CA VAL A 375 16.74 16.24 9.25
C VAL A 375 17.07 16.28 7.77
N ARG A 376 18.22 15.71 7.39
CA ARG A 376 18.68 15.64 6.01
C ARG A 376 18.19 14.35 5.34
N PHE A 377 17.61 14.48 4.16
CA PHE A 377 17.16 13.38 3.31
C PHE A 377 18.08 13.23 2.11
N ASP A 378 18.47 11.99 1.81
CA ASP A 378 19.23 11.60 0.61
C ASP A 378 18.78 10.21 0.13
N GLY A 379 19.37 9.67 -0.94
CA GLY A 379 19.06 8.32 -1.42
C GLY A 379 19.86 7.88 -2.64
N ASP A 380 19.41 6.82 -3.29
CA ASP A 380 20.04 6.26 -4.50
C ASP A 380 20.10 7.31 -5.63
N THR A 381 21.04 7.19 -6.57
CA THR A 381 21.16 8.06 -7.75
C THR A 381 19.82 8.27 -8.46
N ARG A 382 19.09 7.17 -8.71
CA ARG A 382 17.77 7.19 -9.35
C ARG A 382 16.67 7.83 -8.49
N ALA A 383 16.85 7.94 -7.18
CA ALA A 383 15.92 8.65 -6.30
C ALA A 383 16.14 10.17 -6.34
N ARG A 384 17.36 10.64 -6.59
CA ARG A 384 17.69 12.06 -6.83
C ARG A 384 17.13 12.61 -8.14
N GLU A 385 16.66 11.73 -9.03
CA GLU A 385 15.93 12.07 -10.26
C GLU A 385 14.41 12.18 -10.05
N ARG A 386 13.87 11.79 -8.88
CA ARG A 386 12.41 11.75 -8.65
C ARG A 386 11.91 13.08 -8.06
N PRO A 387 10.84 13.69 -8.63
CA PRO A 387 10.26 14.92 -8.10
C PRO A 387 9.81 14.80 -6.63
N MET A 388 10.18 15.80 -5.84
CA MET A 388 9.79 15.98 -4.44
C MET A 388 9.02 17.29 -4.21
N ASP A 389 8.82 18.10 -5.26
CA ASP A 389 8.15 19.40 -5.24
C ASP A 389 6.83 19.42 -4.47
N GLN A 390 5.99 18.40 -4.64
CA GLN A 390 4.69 18.32 -3.96
C GLN A 390 4.82 18.08 -2.44
N THR A 391 5.75 17.22 -1.99
CA THR A 391 6.07 17.07 -0.55
C THR A 391 6.60 18.38 0.02
N VAL A 392 7.59 18.99 -0.64
CA VAL A 392 8.26 20.19 -0.12
C VAL A 392 7.31 21.40 -0.10
N SER A 393 6.45 21.54 -1.11
CA SER A 393 5.44 22.61 -1.16
C SER A 393 4.36 22.44 -0.08
N ALA A 394 3.88 21.21 0.17
CA ALA A 394 2.93 20.94 1.24
C ALA A 394 3.53 21.26 2.62
N LEU A 395 4.77 20.84 2.89
CA LEU A 395 5.47 21.18 4.14
C LEU A 395 5.67 22.69 4.31
N ARG A 396 6.08 23.40 3.25
CA ARG A 396 6.20 24.87 3.27
C ARG A 396 4.85 25.57 3.48
N SER A 397 3.74 25.03 2.95
CA SER A 397 2.39 25.57 3.20
C SER A 397 1.94 25.41 4.65
N LEU A 398 2.44 24.39 5.35
CA LEU A 398 2.28 24.17 6.79
C LEU A 398 3.27 25.00 7.65
N GLY A 399 4.07 25.87 7.03
CA GLY A 399 5.05 26.73 7.71
C GLY A 399 6.39 26.07 8.05
N VAL A 400 6.63 24.83 7.61
CA VAL A 400 7.89 24.10 7.85
C VAL A 400 8.98 24.65 6.92
N ASN A 401 10.15 25.01 7.45
CA ASN A 401 11.27 25.35 6.59
C ASN A 401 11.89 24.08 5.98
N VAL A 402 12.16 24.13 4.68
CA VAL A 402 12.78 23.02 3.94
C VAL A 402 13.80 23.61 2.96
N ASP A 403 15.07 23.30 3.16
CA ASP A 403 16.18 23.76 2.32
C ASP A 403 16.46 22.74 1.22
N ALA A 404 16.68 23.23 -0.01
CA ALA A 404 17.15 22.38 -1.10
C ALA A 404 18.65 22.07 -0.94
N GLY A 405 19.06 20.83 -1.21
CA GLY A 405 20.46 20.45 -1.21
C GLY A 405 21.24 21.03 -2.40
N ALA A 406 22.55 21.18 -2.22
CA ALA A 406 23.44 21.63 -3.29
C ALA A 406 23.39 20.64 -4.47
N GLY A 407 22.98 21.13 -5.64
CA GLY A 407 22.80 20.33 -6.86
C GLY A 407 21.34 20.16 -7.31
N ALA A 408 20.36 20.54 -6.49
CA ALA A 408 18.96 20.65 -6.95
C ALA A 408 18.85 21.71 -8.06
N GLY A 409 18.06 21.42 -9.10
CA GLY A 409 17.79 22.36 -10.19
C GLY A 409 16.88 23.50 -9.75
N ALA A 410 16.92 24.63 -10.47
CA ALA A 410 16.03 25.76 -10.18
C ALA A 410 14.54 25.44 -10.43
N ASP A 411 14.26 24.46 -11.31
CA ASP A 411 12.93 24.17 -11.85
C ASP A 411 12.25 22.92 -11.24
N SER A 412 12.96 22.13 -10.41
CA SER A 412 12.37 21.02 -9.64
C SER A 412 13.23 20.63 -8.43
N LEU A 413 12.57 20.41 -7.31
CA LEU A 413 13.14 19.96 -6.04
C LEU A 413 13.19 18.43 -6.00
N THR A 414 14.39 17.89 -5.83
CA THR A 414 14.65 16.45 -5.66
C THR A 414 15.51 16.18 -4.42
N LEU A 415 15.97 14.94 -4.22
CA LEU A 415 16.96 14.62 -3.18
C LEU A 415 18.37 15.10 -3.59
N PRO A 416 19.21 15.58 -2.66
CA PRO A 416 18.96 15.70 -1.23
C PRO A 416 18.26 17.02 -0.83
N PHE A 417 17.57 17.03 0.32
CA PHE A 417 17.00 18.22 0.94
C PHE A 417 17.03 18.10 2.48
N THR A 418 16.86 19.22 3.19
CA THR A 418 16.84 19.24 4.68
C THR A 418 15.52 19.83 5.17
N VAL A 419 14.81 19.09 6.01
CA VAL A 419 13.63 19.56 6.74
C VAL A 419 14.07 20.11 8.09
N HIS A 420 13.59 21.29 8.48
CA HIS A 420 13.88 21.89 9.79
C HIS A 420 12.62 21.84 10.67
N GLY A 421 12.55 20.83 11.53
CA GLY A 421 11.53 20.74 12.56
C GLY A 421 11.92 21.55 13.81
N ASN A 422 10.92 21.99 14.57
CA ASN A 422 11.08 22.69 15.85
C ASN A 422 10.31 22.02 17.01
N GLY A 423 9.94 20.75 16.83
CA GLY A 423 9.17 19.95 17.79
C GLY A 423 7.65 20.06 17.70
N ALA A 424 7.09 20.96 16.87
CA ALA A 424 5.64 21.11 16.68
C ALA A 424 5.26 21.56 15.26
N ILE A 425 4.04 21.24 14.83
CA ILE A 425 3.46 21.76 13.59
C ILE A 425 2.03 22.20 13.90
N ARG A 426 1.70 23.46 13.57
CA ARG A 426 0.35 23.99 13.81
C ARG A 426 -0.72 23.18 13.07
N GLY A 427 -0.45 22.79 11.82
CA GLY A 427 -1.44 22.12 10.99
C GLY A 427 -2.44 23.08 10.36
N GLY A 428 -3.67 22.62 10.18
CA GLY A 428 -4.76 23.36 9.52
C GLY A 428 -5.01 22.91 8.09
N VAL A 429 -5.47 23.83 7.23
CA VAL A 429 -5.89 23.53 5.85
C VAL A 429 -4.70 23.39 4.92
N VAL A 430 -4.69 22.33 4.09
CA VAL A 430 -3.72 22.13 3.00
C VAL A 430 -4.45 21.87 1.69
N ASP A 431 -4.57 22.90 0.85
CA ASP A 431 -5.06 22.78 -0.52
C ASP A 431 -3.91 22.35 -1.45
N LEU A 432 -4.04 21.22 -2.15
CA LEU A 432 -2.99 20.63 -3.01
C LEU A 432 -3.56 19.97 -4.27
N ASP A 433 -2.68 19.61 -5.23
CA ASP A 433 -3.03 18.80 -6.40
C ASP A 433 -2.36 17.41 -6.31
N ALA A 434 -3.14 16.39 -5.94
CA ALA A 434 -2.74 15.00 -5.85
C ALA A 434 -2.92 14.20 -7.17
N SER A 435 -3.25 14.84 -8.29
CA SER A 435 -3.50 14.15 -9.59
C SER A 435 -2.32 13.26 -10.05
N ALA A 436 -1.11 13.52 -9.55
CA ALA A 436 0.08 12.73 -9.83
C ALA A 436 0.31 11.56 -8.86
N SER A 437 -0.15 11.64 -7.59
CA SER A 437 0.00 10.55 -6.61
C SER A 437 -0.79 10.77 -5.32
N SER A 438 -1.53 9.73 -4.88
CA SER A 438 -2.16 9.69 -3.55
C SER A 438 -1.19 9.53 -2.36
N GLN A 439 0.11 9.33 -2.61
CA GLN A 439 1.11 9.19 -1.54
C GLN A 439 1.27 10.47 -0.71
N PHE A 440 1.07 11.66 -1.31
CA PHE A 440 1.20 12.94 -0.60
C PHE A 440 0.02 13.18 0.36
N VAL A 441 -1.21 12.84 -0.05
CA VAL A 441 -2.37 12.83 0.85
C VAL A 441 -2.14 11.84 1.99
N SER A 442 -1.77 10.60 1.67
CA SER A 442 -1.44 9.57 2.68
C SER A 442 -0.41 10.07 3.69
N ALA A 443 0.66 10.73 3.23
CA ALA A 443 1.73 11.25 4.08
C ALA A 443 1.27 12.30 5.10
N LEU A 444 0.38 13.21 4.69
CA LEU A 444 -0.18 14.24 5.57
C LEU A 444 -1.16 13.64 6.59
N LEU A 445 -2.01 12.69 6.17
CA LEU A 445 -2.97 12.06 7.07
C LEU A 445 -2.29 11.23 8.17
N LEU A 446 -1.21 10.50 7.84
CA LEU A 446 -0.42 9.71 8.80
C LEU A 446 0.12 10.51 9.99
N VAL A 447 0.42 11.80 9.79
CA VAL A 447 0.98 12.68 10.83
C VAL A 447 -0.03 13.66 11.42
N GLY A 448 -1.15 13.90 10.74
CA GLY A 448 -2.06 15.01 11.00
C GLY A 448 -2.65 15.05 12.40
N ALA A 449 -2.84 13.90 13.06
CA ALA A 449 -3.30 13.85 14.45
C ALA A 449 -2.30 14.48 15.44
N ARG A 450 -1.01 14.51 15.10
CA ARG A 450 0.06 15.08 15.93
C ARG A 450 0.32 16.57 15.66
N PHE A 451 -0.51 17.23 14.84
CA PHE A 451 -0.48 18.68 14.63
C PHE A 451 -1.42 19.40 15.61
N ASP A 452 -1.13 20.64 15.99
CA ASP A 452 -1.87 21.37 17.04
C ASP A 452 -3.37 21.55 16.71
N ASP A 453 -3.68 21.99 15.48
CA ASP A 453 -5.06 22.19 14.96
C ASP A 453 -5.56 20.98 14.14
N GLY A 454 -4.77 19.89 14.03
CA GLY A 454 -5.03 18.77 13.11
C GLY A 454 -4.63 19.09 11.65
N VAL A 455 -5.20 18.38 10.66
CA VAL A 455 -5.01 18.71 9.24
C VAL A 455 -6.30 18.53 8.43
N ASP A 456 -6.61 19.46 7.53
CA ASP A 456 -7.75 19.44 6.59
C ASP A 456 -7.18 19.46 5.16
N VAL A 457 -6.91 18.27 4.61
CA VAL A 457 -6.28 18.08 3.29
C VAL A 457 -7.36 18.12 2.22
N ARG A 458 -7.15 18.94 1.19
CA ARG A 458 -8.09 19.17 0.10
C ARG A 458 -7.39 19.01 -1.24
N HIS A 459 -7.84 18.03 -2.01
CA HIS A 459 -7.33 17.78 -3.36
C HIS A 459 -8.14 18.56 -4.41
N HIS A 460 -7.44 19.38 -5.18
CA HIS A 460 -7.98 20.14 -6.32
C HIS A 460 -7.23 19.72 -7.60
N GLY A 461 -7.94 19.24 -8.61
CA GLY A 461 -7.31 18.85 -9.87
C GLY A 461 -8.13 17.85 -10.68
N LYS A 462 -7.44 16.93 -11.36
CA LYS A 462 -8.02 15.74 -12.00
C LYS A 462 -8.31 14.67 -10.93
N PRO A 463 -9.02 13.57 -11.24
CA PRO A 463 -9.14 12.43 -10.32
C PRO A 463 -7.77 11.95 -9.81
N MET A 464 -7.67 11.77 -8.50
CA MET A 464 -6.44 11.32 -7.83
C MET A 464 -6.31 9.79 -7.97
N PRO A 465 -5.22 9.28 -8.56
CA PRO A 465 -5.03 7.85 -8.78
C PRO A 465 -4.78 7.08 -7.48
N SER A 466 -5.10 5.78 -7.48
CA SER A 466 -4.90 4.89 -6.33
C SER A 466 -5.55 5.43 -5.04
N LEU A 467 -6.86 5.72 -5.10
CA LEU A 467 -7.65 6.16 -3.92
C LEU A 467 -7.63 5.13 -2.76
N PRO A 468 -7.64 3.80 -2.99
CA PRO A 468 -7.56 2.81 -1.90
C PRO A 468 -6.31 2.95 -1.00
N HIS A 469 -5.21 3.53 -1.50
CA HIS A 469 -4.05 3.82 -0.65
C HIS A 469 -4.29 4.97 0.33
N VAL A 470 -5.24 5.87 0.06
CA VAL A 470 -5.73 6.85 1.06
C VAL A 470 -6.72 6.18 2.00
N GLU A 471 -7.66 5.39 1.49
CA GLU A 471 -8.64 4.66 2.31
C GLU A 471 -7.97 3.74 3.33
N MET A 472 -6.94 2.98 2.92
CA MET A 472 -6.03 2.22 3.79
C MET A 472 -5.38 3.07 4.89
N THR A 473 -5.01 4.32 4.57
CA THR A 473 -4.42 5.25 5.55
C THR A 473 -5.47 5.68 6.59
N VAL A 474 -6.68 6.01 6.12
CA VAL A 474 -7.80 6.40 6.97
C VAL A 474 -8.29 5.22 7.83
N ALA A 475 -8.29 4.00 7.30
CA ALA A 475 -8.57 2.77 8.04
C ALA A 475 -7.55 2.53 9.16
N GLU A 476 -6.24 2.62 8.88
CA GLU A 476 -5.19 2.47 9.90
C GLU A 476 -5.20 3.58 10.96
N LEU A 477 -5.61 4.80 10.62
CA LEU A 477 -5.86 5.89 11.59
C LEU A 477 -7.06 5.55 12.49
N ARG A 478 -8.20 5.17 11.91
CA ARG A 478 -9.43 4.79 12.64
C ARG A 478 -9.22 3.56 13.53
N ARG A 479 -8.44 2.57 13.08
CA ARG A 479 -8.00 1.39 13.87
C ARG A 479 -7.19 1.79 15.13
N ARG A 480 -6.64 3.01 15.21
CA ARG A 480 -5.92 3.59 16.36
C ARG A 480 -6.68 4.72 17.06
N GLY A 481 -8.01 4.79 16.89
CA GLY A 481 -8.88 5.74 17.58
C GLY A 481 -8.84 7.18 17.04
N VAL A 482 -8.13 7.44 15.94
CA VAL A 482 -8.04 8.78 15.35
C VAL A 482 -9.32 9.10 14.57
N GLU A 483 -9.95 10.23 14.89
CA GLU A 483 -11.07 10.76 14.12
C GLU A 483 -10.59 11.34 12.77
N VAL A 484 -11.19 10.84 11.69
CA VAL A 484 -11.02 11.36 10.33
C VAL A 484 -12.39 11.59 9.70
N ASP A 485 -12.62 12.81 9.21
CA ASP A 485 -13.77 13.22 8.39
C ASP A 485 -13.39 13.14 6.91
N ASP A 486 -13.99 12.17 6.20
CA ASP A 486 -13.85 11.89 4.77
C ASP A 486 -15.22 11.95 4.06
N ALA A 487 -16.19 12.68 4.63
CA ALA A 487 -17.57 12.72 4.14
C ALA A 487 -17.76 13.61 2.88
N GLU A 488 -16.74 14.37 2.49
CA GLU A 488 -16.71 15.20 1.29
C GLU A 488 -15.66 14.67 0.31
N LEU A 489 -16.04 14.49 -0.96
CA LEU A 489 -15.15 13.96 -1.99
C LEU A 489 -13.91 14.85 -2.15
N ASN A 490 -12.73 14.23 -2.26
CA ASN A 490 -11.42 14.89 -2.35
C ASN A 490 -11.01 15.71 -1.10
N ARG A 491 -11.68 15.53 0.05
CA ARG A 491 -11.32 16.16 1.31
C ARG A 491 -11.16 15.13 2.43
N TRP A 492 -10.12 15.28 3.24
CA TRP A 492 -9.84 14.44 4.40
C TRP A 492 -9.36 15.31 5.56
N ALA A 493 -10.14 15.37 6.65
CA ALA A 493 -9.79 16.13 7.83
C ALA A 493 -9.53 15.23 9.06
N VAL A 494 -8.27 15.18 9.50
CA VAL A 494 -7.82 14.45 10.69
C VAL A 494 -7.88 15.39 11.89
N ARG A 495 -8.53 14.95 12.97
CA ARG A 495 -8.56 15.71 14.23
C ARG A 495 -7.21 15.67 14.95
N PRO A 496 -6.81 16.73 15.67
CA PRO A 496 -5.69 16.66 16.59
C PRO A 496 -6.01 15.68 17.74
N GLY A 497 -5.04 14.87 18.15
CA GLY A 497 -5.23 13.87 19.20
C GLY A 497 -4.06 12.90 19.36
N GLU A 498 -4.16 12.02 20.35
CA GLU A 498 -3.22 10.89 20.46
C GLU A 498 -3.53 9.82 19.40
N ILE A 499 -2.48 9.11 18.99
CA ILE A 499 -2.58 7.90 18.19
C ILE A 499 -2.42 6.73 19.16
N ALA A 500 -3.44 5.87 19.28
CA ALA A 500 -3.38 4.75 20.21
C ALA A 500 -2.31 3.71 19.79
N PRO A 501 -1.69 2.99 20.74
CA PRO A 501 -0.89 1.82 20.43
C PRO A 501 -1.74 0.75 19.72
N LEU A 502 -1.13 -0.04 18.84
CA LEU A 502 -1.80 -1.19 18.24
C LEU A 502 -0.83 -2.35 17.98
N ASP A 503 -1.01 -3.42 18.74
CA ASP A 503 -0.50 -4.75 18.38
C ASP A 503 -1.25 -5.24 17.13
N VAL A 504 -0.53 -5.43 16.02
CA VAL A 504 -1.13 -5.71 14.71
C VAL A 504 -0.39 -6.81 13.98
N ASP A 505 -1.15 -7.77 13.45
CA ASP A 505 -0.69 -8.75 12.47
C ASP A 505 -0.82 -8.16 11.06
N VAL A 506 0.30 -7.98 10.37
CA VAL A 506 0.32 -7.41 9.01
C VAL A 506 -0.24 -8.43 8.01
N GLU A 507 -1.26 -8.01 7.26
CA GLU A 507 -1.86 -8.77 6.17
C GLU A 507 -0.81 -9.12 5.08
N PRO A 508 -0.94 -10.24 4.34
CA PRO A 508 -0.08 -10.54 3.21
C PRO A 508 -0.15 -9.47 2.11
N ASP A 509 0.93 -9.30 1.34
CA ASP A 509 0.99 -8.34 0.22
C ASP A 509 0.17 -8.86 -0.99
N LEU A 510 -1.11 -8.49 -1.05
CA LEU A 510 -2.01 -8.93 -2.12
C LEU A 510 -1.56 -8.42 -3.50
N SER A 511 -0.89 -7.27 -3.55
CA SER A 511 -0.34 -6.71 -4.79
C SER A 511 0.92 -7.44 -5.30
N ASN A 512 1.59 -8.25 -4.45
CA ASN A 512 2.59 -9.24 -4.85
C ASN A 512 2.00 -10.66 -5.02
N ALA A 513 0.72 -10.90 -4.70
CA ALA A 513 0.05 -12.16 -5.04
C ALA A 513 -0.06 -12.34 -6.56
N ALA A 514 -0.26 -11.22 -7.28
CA ALA A 514 -0.54 -11.13 -8.71
C ALA A 514 0.21 -12.15 -9.60
N PRO A 515 1.56 -12.23 -9.62
CA PRO A 515 2.25 -13.20 -10.47
C PRO A 515 1.92 -14.66 -10.11
N PHE A 516 1.80 -15.00 -8.82
CA PHE A 516 1.52 -16.37 -8.39
C PHE A 516 0.12 -16.83 -8.81
N VAL A 517 -0.90 -15.98 -8.65
CA VAL A 517 -2.26 -16.31 -9.12
C VAL A 517 -2.37 -16.25 -10.66
N ALA A 518 -1.61 -15.38 -11.33
CA ALA A 518 -1.50 -15.38 -12.80
C ALA A 518 -0.91 -16.70 -13.34
N ALA A 519 0.00 -17.36 -12.60
CA ALA A 519 0.54 -18.66 -13.01
C ALA A 519 -0.53 -19.77 -13.08
N ALA A 520 -1.60 -19.69 -12.29
CA ALA A 520 -2.74 -20.60 -12.42
C ALA A 520 -3.41 -20.42 -13.78
N LEU A 521 -3.72 -19.19 -14.19
CA LEU A 521 -4.32 -18.88 -15.49
C LEU A 521 -3.41 -19.32 -16.65
N VAL A 522 -2.13 -18.93 -16.63
CA VAL A 522 -1.19 -19.20 -17.73
C VAL A 522 -0.88 -20.69 -17.92
N THR A 523 -1.02 -21.51 -16.87
CA THR A 523 -0.80 -22.97 -16.95
C THR A 523 -2.08 -23.79 -16.96
N GLY A 524 -3.27 -23.18 -16.94
CA GLY A 524 -4.55 -23.88 -16.70
C GLY A 524 -4.56 -24.65 -15.36
N GLY A 525 -3.73 -24.23 -14.41
CA GLY A 525 -3.49 -24.87 -13.12
C GLY A 525 -4.24 -24.21 -11.97
N ARG A 526 -3.72 -24.36 -10.76
CA ARG A 526 -4.36 -23.98 -9.51
C ARG A 526 -3.33 -23.45 -8.52
N VAL A 527 -3.61 -22.30 -7.91
CA VAL A 527 -2.76 -21.71 -6.87
C VAL A 527 -3.59 -21.31 -5.67
N ARG A 528 -3.21 -21.80 -4.49
CA ARG A 528 -3.76 -21.37 -3.20
C ARG A 528 -2.84 -20.33 -2.56
N VAL A 529 -3.35 -19.12 -2.38
CA VAL A 529 -2.69 -18.05 -1.61
C VAL A 529 -3.15 -18.13 -0.16
N GLN A 530 -2.19 -18.31 0.75
CA GLN A 530 -2.49 -18.58 2.15
C GLN A 530 -2.74 -17.31 2.97
N GLY A 531 -3.75 -17.34 3.84
CA GLY A 531 -4.09 -16.24 4.75
C GLY A 531 -4.63 -14.99 4.08
N TRP A 532 -5.36 -15.13 2.97
CA TRP A 532 -6.02 -14.02 2.28
C TRP A 532 -7.11 -13.41 3.19
N PRO A 533 -7.00 -12.14 3.64
CA PRO A 533 -7.90 -11.57 4.64
C PRO A 533 -9.38 -11.67 4.23
N GLU A 534 -10.29 -11.85 5.19
CA GLU A 534 -11.74 -11.90 4.93
C GLU A 534 -12.25 -10.56 4.37
N SER A 535 -11.83 -9.47 5.01
CA SER A 535 -11.89 -8.09 4.53
C SER A 535 -10.49 -7.48 4.56
N THR A 536 -10.22 -6.50 3.70
CA THR A 536 -8.92 -5.83 3.56
C THR A 536 -9.10 -4.44 2.94
N ASP A 537 -8.21 -3.52 3.29
CA ASP A 537 -8.13 -2.18 2.68
C ASP A 537 -7.06 -2.14 1.55
N GLN A 538 -6.59 -3.29 1.07
CA GLN A 538 -5.53 -3.39 0.04
C GLN A 538 -6.08 -3.43 -1.39
N ALA A 539 -5.60 -2.50 -2.23
CA ALA A 539 -5.88 -2.42 -3.67
C ALA A 539 -5.68 -3.76 -4.44
N GLY A 540 -4.73 -4.59 -4.00
CA GLY A 540 -4.47 -5.91 -4.59
C GLY A 540 -5.63 -6.91 -4.47
N ASP A 541 -6.64 -6.67 -3.64
CA ASP A 541 -7.81 -7.54 -3.52
C ASP A 541 -8.67 -7.59 -4.81
N GLU A 542 -8.61 -6.54 -5.64
CA GLU A 542 -9.31 -6.48 -6.94
C GLU A 542 -8.83 -7.55 -7.93
N LEU A 543 -7.67 -8.20 -7.68
CA LEU A 543 -7.26 -9.41 -8.38
C LEU A 543 -8.38 -10.47 -8.42
N ARG A 544 -9.19 -10.58 -7.35
CA ARG A 544 -10.31 -11.54 -7.32
C ARG A 544 -11.34 -11.28 -8.44
N HIS A 545 -11.61 -10.02 -8.75
CA HIS A 545 -12.55 -9.62 -9.80
C HIS A 545 -11.89 -9.61 -11.18
N ILE A 546 -10.64 -9.13 -11.28
CA ILE A 546 -9.88 -9.09 -12.54
C ILE A 546 -9.66 -10.51 -13.09
N LEU A 547 -9.20 -11.46 -12.26
CA LEU A 547 -8.89 -12.81 -12.72
C LEU A 547 -10.16 -13.58 -13.08
N ALA A 548 -11.27 -13.38 -12.37
CA ALA A 548 -12.58 -13.91 -12.73
C ALA A 548 -13.09 -13.35 -14.06
N ALA A 549 -12.91 -12.04 -14.32
CA ALA A 549 -13.22 -11.43 -15.62
C ALA A 549 -12.33 -11.95 -16.76
N MET A 550 -11.09 -12.37 -16.45
CA MET A 550 -10.18 -13.06 -17.38
C MET A 550 -10.44 -14.58 -17.50
N GLY A 551 -11.50 -15.10 -16.87
CA GLY A 551 -11.99 -16.48 -17.01
C GLY A 551 -11.62 -17.44 -15.87
N ALA A 552 -10.86 -17.02 -14.87
CA ALA A 552 -10.43 -17.90 -13.77
C ALA A 552 -11.56 -18.24 -12.80
N GLU A 553 -11.53 -19.45 -12.23
CA GLU A 553 -12.32 -19.78 -11.04
C GLU A 553 -11.63 -19.17 -9.80
N VAL A 554 -12.35 -18.37 -9.01
CA VAL A 554 -11.80 -17.70 -7.82
C VAL A 554 -12.68 -18.03 -6.61
N VAL A 555 -12.13 -18.82 -5.68
CA VAL A 555 -12.87 -19.40 -4.54
C VAL A 555 -12.15 -19.10 -3.23
N ARG A 556 -12.89 -18.73 -2.18
CA ARG A 556 -12.36 -18.67 -0.81
C ARG A 556 -12.45 -20.06 -0.17
N ASP A 557 -11.33 -20.55 0.34
CA ASP A 557 -11.16 -21.86 0.97
C ASP A 557 -10.74 -21.65 2.43
N GLY A 558 -11.73 -21.34 3.29
CA GLY A 558 -11.48 -20.89 4.66
C GLY A 558 -10.68 -19.58 4.70
N PRO A 559 -9.50 -19.54 5.35
CA PRO A 559 -8.64 -18.35 5.38
C PRO A 559 -7.86 -18.11 4.08
N ASP A 560 -7.93 -19.02 3.11
CA ASP A 560 -7.08 -18.98 1.91
C ASP A 560 -7.90 -18.59 0.66
N LEU A 561 -7.23 -18.04 -0.35
CA LEU A 561 -7.81 -17.82 -1.68
C LEU A 561 -7.29 -18.89 -2.64
N VAL A 562 -8.18 -19.57 -3.36
CA VAL A 562 -7.85 -20.50 -4.43
C VAL A 562 -8.20 -19.86 -5.77
N VAL A 563 -7.24 -19.84 -6.69
CA VAL A 563 -7.45 -19.43 -8.08
C VAL A 563 -7.14 -20.62 -8.99
N SER A 564 -8.10 -21.03 -9.82
CA SER A 564 -7.95 -22.06 -10.85
C SER A 564 -8.01 -21.41 -12.24
N GLY A 565 -7.03 -21.67 -13.10
CA GLY A 565 -7.05 -21.28 -14.50
C GLY A 565 -7.94 -22.22 -15.33
N THR A 566 -8.71 -21.64 -16.25
CA THR A 566 -9.41 -22.37 -17.32
C THR A 566 -8.48 -22.59 -18.52
N ASP A 567 -8.92 -23.39 -19.50
CA ASP A 567 -8.12 -23.71 -20.70
C ASP A 567 -7.92 -22.52 -21.66
N THR A 568 -8.58 -21.38 -21.41
CA THR A 568 -8.36 -20.11 -22.12
C THR A 568 -8.38 -18.93 -21.14
N ILE A 569 -7.62 -17.89 -21.47
CA ILE A 569 -7.62 -16.58 -20.80
C ILE A 569 -8.46 -15.61 -21.65
N ALA A 570 -9.45 -14.95 -21.06
CA ALA A 570 -10.29 -13.98 -21.76
C ALA A 570 -9.58 -12.61 -21.91
N GLY A 571 -9.80 -11.96 -23.05
CA GLY A 571 -9.42 -10.56 -23.24
C GLY A 571 -10.40 -9.62 -22.53
N VAL A 572 -9.90 -8.52 -21.97
CA VAL A 572 -10.67 -7.67 -21.04
C VAL A 572 -10.51 -6.17 -21.33
N SER A 573 -11.55 -5.40 -21.02
CA SER A 573 -11.50 -3.93 -21.02
C SER A 573 -11.65 -3.46 -19.57
N LEU A 574 -10.58 -2.94 -18.97
CA LEU A 574 -10.51 -2.61 -17.54
C LEU A 574 -10.02 -1.18 -17.33
N ASP A 575 -10.74 -0.44 -16.49
CA ASP A 575 -10.16 0.72 -15.80
C ASP A 575 -9.34 0.21 -14.62
N LEU A 576 -8.07 0.61 -14.54
CA LEU A 576 -7.15 0.26 -13.46
C LEU A 576 -6.70 1.49 -12.66
N HIS A 577 -7.43 2.62 -12.70
CA HIS A 577 -7.08 3.88 -12.01
C HIS A 577 -6.73 3.72 -10.52
N ASP A 578 -7.52 2.91 -9.80
CA ASP A 578 -7.35 2.67 -8.37
C ASP A 578 -6.37 1.54 -8.02
N VAL A 579 -6.03 0.70 -9.00
CA VAL A 579 -5.27 -0.55 -8.82
C VAL A 579 -4.08 -0.64 -9.79
N GLY A 580 -3.60 0.50 -10.28
CA GLY A 580 -2.65 0.59 -11.40
C GLY A 580 -1.34 -0.17 -11.19
N GLU A 581 -0.95 -0.45 -9.94
CA GLU A 581 0.20 -1.30 -9.64
C GLU A 581 0.03 -2.78 -10.06
N LEU A 582 -1.18 -3.24 -10.39
CA LEU A 582 -1.41 -4.58 -10.97
C LEU A 582 -1.11 -4.63 -12.48
N THR A 583 -1.06 -3.48 -13.16
CA THR A 583 -0.98 -3.38 -14.64
C THR A 583 0.06 -4.29 -15.28
N PRO A 584 1.33 -4.39 -14.83
CA PRO A 584 2.33 -5.18 -15.56
C PRO A 584 1.98 -6.68 -15.64
N VAL A 585 1.40 -7.25 -14.57
CA VAL A 585 0.97 -8.66 -14.56
C VAL A 585 -0.35 -8.85 -15.32
N VAL A 586 -1.29 -7.90 -15.22
CA VAL A 586 -2.53 -7.93 -16.02
C VAL A 586 -2.22 -7.81 -17.51
N ALA A 587 -1.26 -6.97 -17.90
CA ALA A 587 -0.80 -6.83 -19.28
C ALA A 587 -0.10 -8.10 -19.80
N ALA A 588 0.71 -8.77 -18.97
CA ALA A 588 1.28 -10.08 -19.30
C ALA A 588 0.19 -11.14 -19.56
N LEU A 589 -0.86 -11.20 -18.72
CA LEU A 589 -2.03 -12.05 -18.96
C LEU A 589 -2.78 -11.65 -20.25
N CYS A 590 -2.96 -10.35 -20.51
CA CYS A 590 -3.62 -9.85 -21.72
C CYS A 590 -2.85 -10.19 -23.00
N ALA A 591 -1.52 -10.23 -22.97
CA ALA A 591 -0.69 -10.62 -24.12
C ALA A 591 -0.82 -12.12 -24.44
N LEU A 592 -1.21 -12.94 -23.46
CA LEU A 592 -1.46 -14.39 -23.58
C LEU A 592 -2.96 -14.72 -23.75
N ALA A 593 -3.84 -13.71 -23.83
CA ALA A 593 -5.29 -13.91 -23.90
C ALA A 593 -5.78 -14.36 -25.29
N GLY A 594 -6.98 -14.94 -25.35
CA GLY A 594 -7.66 -15.29 -26.59
C GLY A 594 -8.31 -14.10 -27.33
N GLY A 595 -8.17 -12.86 -26.83
CA GLY A 595 -8.81 -11.68 -27.39
C GLY A 595 -8.13 -10.37 -27.04
N THR A 596 -8.40 -9.33 -27.84
CA THR A 596 -7.85 -7.98 -27.63
C THR A 596 -8.30 -7.41 -26.29
N SER A 597 -7.38 -6.74 -25.58
CA SER A 597 -7.63 -6.12 -24.29
C SER A 597 -7.32 -4.62 -24.29
N ALA A 598 -7.90 -3.88 -23.35
CA ALA A 598 -7.65 -2.46 -23.13
C ALA A 598 -7.57 -2.18 -21.62
N LEU A 599 -6.49 -1.51 -21.18
CA LEU A 599 -6.23 -1.15 -19.79
C LEU A 599 -6.13 0.38 -19.71
N THR A 600 -7.03 1.05 -18.99
CA THR A 600 -7.20 2.52 -18.98
C THR A 600 -7.14 3.11 -17.55
N GLY A 601 -7.21 4.44 -17.43
CA GLY A 601 -7.16 5.17 -16.14
C GLY A 601 -5.76 5.31 -15.53
N ILE A 602 -4.74 4.76 -16.20
CA ILE A 602 -3.39 4.51 -15.68
C ILE A 602 -2.32 5.49 -16.19
N ALA A 603 -2.70 6.65 -16.72
CA ALA A 603 -1.78 7.73 -17.13
C ALA A 603 -0.69 8.07 -16.09
N HIS A 604 -0.96 7.85 -14.81
CA HIS A 604 -0.06 8.11 -13.68
C HIS A 604 1.13 7.13 -13.59
N LEU A 605 1.04 5.94 -14.21
CA LEU A 605 2.10 4.91 -14.21
C LEU A 605 3.42 5.37 -14.85
N ARG A 606 3.39 6.49 -15.56
CA ARG A 606 4.54 7.16 -16.17
C ARG A 606 5.53 7.72 -15.13
N GLY A 607 5.03 8.08 -13.94
CA GLY A 607 5.81 8.67 -12.83
C GLY A 607 6.27 7.67 -11.75
N HIS A 608 6.22 6.36 -12.01
CA HIS A 608 6.53 5.32 -11.02
C HIS A 608 8.04 5.05 -10.94
N GLU A 609 8.48 3.82 -10.62
CA GLU A 609 9.91 3.44 -10.67
C GLU A 609 10.53 3.60 -12.07
N THR A 610 9.74 3.32 -13.10
CA THR A 610 9.97 3.60 -14.53
C THR A 610 8.66 4.10 -15.15
N ASP A 611 8.66 4.55 -16.42
CA ASP A 611 7.41 4.66 -17.16
C ASP A 611 6.92 3.24 -17.48
N ARG A 612 5.97 2.75 -16.68
CA ARG A 612 5.46 1.39 -16.79
C ARG A 612 4.64 1.16 -18.07
N LEU A 613 4.07 2.19 -18.68
CA LEU A 613 3.29 2.02 -19.90
C LEU A 613 4.25 1.81 -21.08
N ALA A 614 5.24 2.70 -21.20
CA ALA A 614 6.29 2.58 -22.21
C ALA A 614 7.11 1.29 -22.05
N ALA A 615 7.48 0.92 -20.81
CA ALA A 615 8.26 -0.30 -20.54
C ALA A 615 7.48 -1.59 -20.84
N VAL A 616 6.21 -1.69 -20.42
CA VAL A 616 5.36 -2.86 -20.74
C VAL A 616 5.12 -2.97 -22.24
N ALA A 617 4.89 -1.85 -22.94
CA ALA A 617 4.73 -1.85 -24.39
C ALA A 617 6.04 -2.27 -25.11
N ALA A 618 7.18 -1.72 -24.71
CA ALA A 618 8.48 -2.01 -25.31
C ALA A 618 8.85 -3.49 -25.17
N GLU A 619 8.82 -4.04 -23.96
CA GLU A 619 9.31 -5.40 -23.71
C GLU A 619 8.37 -6.49 -24.27
N ILE A 620 7.04 -6.28 -24.25
CA ILE A 620 6.10 -7.22 -24.91
C ILE A 620 6.27 -7.17 -26.44
N ASN A 621 6.48 -5.99 -27.03
CA ASN A 621 6.73 -5.86 -28.47
C ASN A 621 8.11 -6.42 -28.88
N ALA A 622 9.12 -6.33 -28.01
CA ALA A 622 10.45 -6.92 -28.21
C ALA A 622 10.42 -8.47 -28.25
N LEU A 623 9.38 -9.08 -27.68
CA LEU A 623 9.08 -10.52 -27.76
C LEU A 623 8.11 -10.88 -28.91
N GLY A 624 7.83 -9.95 -29.83
CA GLY A 624 6.93 -10.17 -30.98
C GLY A 624 5.43 -9.93 -30.70
N GLY A 625 5.10 -9.32 -29.56
CA GLY A 625 3.74 -8.92 -29.21
C GLY A 625 3.21 -7.73 -30.03
N ALA A 626 1.98 -7.32 -29.74
CA ALA A 626 1.37 -6.11 -30.31
C ALA A 626 0.65 -5.29 -29.23
N VAL A 627 1.43 -4.48 -28.51
CA VAL A 627 0.95 -3.49 -27.54
C VAL A 627 1.06 -2.10 -28.15
N THR A 628 -0.06 -1.37 -28.14
CA THR A 628 -0.14 0.05 -28.49
C THR A 628 -0.36 0.85 -27.22
N GLU A 629 0.51 1.82 -26.97
CA GLU A 629 0.33 2.77 -25.87
C GLU A 629 -0.81 3.75 -26.18
N LEU A 630 -1.60 4.10 -25.16
CA LEU A 630 -2.67 5.08 -25.20
C LEU A 630 -2.32 6.25 -24.26
N ASP A 631 -2.96 7.42 -24.44
CA ASP A 631 -2.74 8.60 -23.58
C ASP A 631 -2.79 8.25 -22.08
N ASP A 632 -3.76 7.42 -21.68
CA ASP A 632 -4.00 6.99 -20.31
C ASP A 632 -3.82 5.48 -20.05
N GLY A 633 -3.26 4.72 -20.99
CA GLY A 633 -3.47 3.27 -21.00
C GLY A 633 -2.65 2.44 -21.98
N LEU A 634 -3.07 1.19 -22.18
CA LEU A 634 -2.50 0.22 -23.10
C LEU A 634 -3.62 -0.53 -23.85
N ARG A 635 -3.53 -0.61 -25.18
CA ARG A 635 -4.26 -1.58 -26.01
C ARG A 635 -3.34 -2.77 -26.28
N ILE A 636 -3.81 -3.98 -26.02
CA ILE A 636 -3.03 -5.21 -26.15
C ILE A 636 -3.73 -6.15 -27.12
N GLU A 637 -3.10 -6.43 -28.26
CA GLU A 637 -3.54 -7.45 -29.22
C GLU A 637 -2.67 -8.71 -29.04
N PRO A 638 -3.25 -9.86 -28.65
CA PRO A 638 -2.51 -11.11 -28.53
C PRO A 638 -1.83 -11.51 -29.85
N ARG A 639 -0.56 -11.92 -29.75
CA ARG A 639 0.26 -12.43 -30.86
C ARG A 639 1.12 -13.58 -30.34
N ALA A 640 1.61 -14.43 -31.24
CA ALA A 640 2.56 -15.48 -30.87
C ALA A 640 3.90 -14.86 -30.47
N LEU A 641 4.21 -14.89 -29.18
CA LEU A 641 5.47 -14.39 -28.62
C LEU A 641 6.63 -15.36 -28.90
N HIS A 642 7.85 -14.84 -28.93
CA HIS A 642 9.08 -15.61 -29.14
C HIS A 642 10.07 -15.48 -27.97
N PRO A 643 11.08 -16.37 -27.86
CA PRO A 643 12.13 -16.25 -26.85
C PRO A 643 12.90 -14.93 -26.98
N GLY A 644 13.45 -14.41 -25.89
CA GLY A 644 14.12 -13.12 -25.90
C GLY A 644 14.51 -12.60 -24.52
N ARG A 645 14.92 -11.33 -24.46
CA ARG A 645 15.30 -10.64 -23.22
C ARG A 645 14.18 -9.74 -22.75
N TRP A 646 14.08 -9.62 -21.43
CA TRP A 646 13.11 -8.80 -20.73
C TRP A 646 13.83 -7.93 -19.70
N HIS A 647 13.92 -6.63 -19.98
CA HIS A 647 14.53 -5.62 -19.11
C HIS A 647 13.58 -5.25 -17.97
N THR A 648 14.12 -5.04 -16.78
CA THR A 648 13.27 -4.76 -15.59
C THR A 648 13.28 -3.30 -15.17
N TYR A 649 14.19 -2.48 -15.70
CA TYR A 649 14.29 -1.04 -15.40
C TYR A 649 14.40 -0.75 -13.88
N ALA A 650 14.98 -1.69 -13.12
CA ALA A 650 15.00 -1.71 -11.65
C ALA A 650 13.60 -1.68 -10.98
N ASP A 651 12.59 -2.27 -11.63
CA ASP A 651 11.22 -2.38 -11.14
C ASP A 651 10.77 -3.83 -10.97
N HIS A 652 10.60 -4.23 -9.70
CA HIS A 652 9.98 -5.48 -9.25
C HIS A 652 8.75 -5.92 -10.08
N ARG A 653 7.89 -4.99 -10.52
CA ARG A 653 6.66 -5.34 -11.24
C ARG A 653 6.90 -5.67 -12.71
N MET A 654 7.95 -5.12 -13.32
CA MET A 654 8.42 -5.59 -14.62
C MET A 654 8.99 -7.01 -14.51
N ALA A 655 9.78 -7.31 -13.47
CA ALA A 655 10.29 -8.66 -13.24
C ALA A 655 9.16 -9.69 -13.05
N HIS A 656 8.10 -9.34 -12.31
CA HIS A 656 6.90 -10.18 -12.16
C HIS A 656 6.19 -10.44 -13.51
N ALA A 657 6.07 -9.43 -14.38
CA ALA A 657 5.43 -9.58 -15.69
C ALA A 657 6.24 -10.53 -16.61
N GLY A 658 7.56 -10.34 -16.70
CA GLY A 658 8.44 -11.24 -17.45
C GLY A 658 8.42 -12.68 -16.92
N ALA A 659 8.31 -12.87 -15.60
CA ALA A 659 8.22 -14.20 -14.99
C ALA A 659 6.92 -14.93 -15.36
N VAL A 660 5.79 -14.20 -15.44
CA VAL A 660 4.49 -14.73 -15.89
C VAL A 660 4.53 -15.09 -17.38
N LEU A 661 5.11 -14.24 -18.24
CA LEU A 661 5.29 -14.55 -19.67
C LEU A 661 6.20 -15.78 -19.89
N GLY A 662 7.26 -15.92 -19.09
CA GLY A 662 8.21 -17.03 -19.18
C GLY A 662 7.57 -18.41 -18.99
N LEU A 663 6.46 -18.51 -18.25
CA LEU A 663 5.70 -19.76 -18.12
C LEU A 663 5.23 -20.28 -19.49
N ALA A 664 4.68 -19.39 -20.32
CA ALA A 664 4.17 -19.68 -21.66
C ALA A 664 5.25 -19.60 -22.76
N VAL A 665 6.31 -18.81 -22.57
CA VAL A 665 7.33 -18.53 -23.59
C VAL A 665 8.68 -19.05 -23.11
N ALA A 666 9.04 -20.26 -23.56
CA ALA A 666 10.31 -20.89 -23.21
C ALA A 666 11.51 -20.07 -23.72
N GLY A 667 12.46 -19.75 -22.84
CA GLY A 667 13.66 -19.00 -23.21
C GLY A 667 13.53 -17.47 -23.11
N ILE A 668 12.66 -16.95 -22.24
CA ILE A 668 12.76 -15.57 -21.75
C ILE A 668 13.91 -15.47 -20.73
N GLU A 669 14.80 -14.50 -20.92
CA GLU A 669 15.83 -14.08 -19.95
C GLU A 669 15.40 -12.76 -19.29
N ILE A 670 15.29 -12.71 -17.95
CA ILE A 670 14.92 -11.50 -17.20
C ILE A 670 16.17 -10.82 -16.62
N GLU A 671 16.32 -9.52 -16.85
CA GLU A 671 17.35 -8.68 -16.24
C GLU A 671 17.10 -8.48 -14.73
N ASP A 672 18.10 -8.72 -13.88
CA ASP A 672 18.05 -8.40 -12.44
C ASP A 672 16.75 -8.85 -11.73
N VAL A 673 16.51 -10.16 -11.66
CA VAL A 673 15.37 -10.69 -10.88
C VAL A 673 15.47 -10.32 -9.39
N GLU A 674 16.66 -10.00 -8.86
CA GLU A 674 16.86 -9.60 -7.47
C GLU A 674 16.23 -8.24 -7.15
N THR A 675 15.91 -7.42 -8.17
CA THR A 675 15.11 -6.20 -8.03
C THR A 675 13.75 -6.43 -7.34
N THR A 676 13.21 -7.65 -7.42
CA THR A 676 12.00 -8.08 -6.69
C THR A 676 12.15 -8.03 -5.17
N ALA A 677 13.37 -8.13 -4.63
CA ALA A 677 13.65 -8.08 -3.19
C ALA A 677 13.29 -6.72 -2.54
N LYS A 678 12.92 -5.71 -3.34
CA LYS A 678 12.26 -4.48 -2.89
C LYS A 678 10.92 -4.74 -2.18
N THR A 679 10.19 -5.79 -2.57
CA THR A 679 8.88 -6.15 -1.99
C THR A 679 8.70 -7.64 -1.68
N PHE A 680 9.43 -8.52 -2.36
CA PHE A 680 9.39 -9.97 -2.16
C PHE A 680 10.81 -10.55 -2.20
N PRO A 681 11.55 -10.54 -1.08
CA PRO A 681 12.85 -11.21 -0.98
C PRO A 681 12.74 -12.70 -1.30
N GLY A 682 13.64 -13.22 -2.13
CA GLY A 682 13.61 -14.63 -2.56
C GLY A 682 12.44 -15.00 -3.48
N PHE A 683 11.85 -14.03 -4.19
CA PHE A 683 10.82 -14.27 -5.21
C PHE A 683 11.25 -15.35 -6.22
N ASP A 684 12.49 -15.28 -6.71
CA ASP A 684 13.08 -16.24 -7.65
C ASP A 684 12.94 -17.69 -7.16
N SER A 685 13.07 -17.88 -5.85
CA SER A 685 13.10 -19.15 -5.15
C SER A 685 11.69 -19.60 -4.76
N ALA A 686 10.78 -18.67 -4.48
CA ALA A 686 9.34 -18.95 -4.39
C ALA A 686 8.78 -19.36 -5.76
N TRP A 687 9.16 -18.68 -6.84
CA TRP A 687 8.75 -18.96 -8.21
C TRP A 687 9.23 -20.33 -8.69
N ARG A 688 10.51 -20.69 -8.44
CA ARG A 688 11.00 -22.03 -8.75
C ARG A 688 10.27 -23.14 -7.97
N ARG A 689 9.80 -22.87 -6.73
CA ARG A 689 8.99 -23.81 -5.93
C ARG A 689 7.52 -23.88 -6.36
N LEU A 690 6.97 -22.84 -6.99
CA LEU A 690 5.62 -22.84 -7.57
C LEU A 690 5.47 -23.88 -8.70
N LEU A 691 6.60 -24.30 -9.28
CA LEU A 691 6.70 -25.17 -10.44
C LEU A 691 7.33 -26.53 -10.09
N GLN A 692 7.26 -26.96 -8.82
CA GLN A 692 7.82 -28.21 -8.29
C GLN A 692 6.73 -29.08 -7.67
#